data_AF-A0A8J8JRX7-F1
#
_entry.id   AF-A0A8J8JRX7-F1
#
_cell.length_a   1.000
_cell.length_b   1.000
_cell.length_c   1.000
_cell.angle_alpha   90.00
_cell.angle_beta   90.00
_cell.angle_gamma   90.00
#
_symmetry.space_group_name_H-M   'P 1'
#
loop_
_entity.id
_entity.type
_entity.pdbx_description
1 polymer ?
#
loop_
_entity_poly.entity_id
_entity_poly.type
_entity_poly.pdbx_seq_one_letter_code
_entity_poly.pdbx_strand_id
1 'polypeptide(L)'
;MSSKSNIEIELNKSLYNGIQSKKASGFFSNPNEVMIFVMVVGAIFLSEMIIMLFLKALPDLSEWESAILDATLLSVLIFPVIYIFLYKPLKKNIAARRKREASYASLIESMGEGVGICNNDEQFIFANIAAEKIFGVGRGELNGKNLKDFFTKENFDFITNQTAQRREGKFSVYETEIILSDGTQKSILVTASPQIENGLFIGTLGIFRDISDLKKAQETIQYERMLLRALIDNLPDSVYVKDIECRKVIANPVDLKYMGFEKEEDVLGKNDYDIYPKEIADSSFADDQAVFKTGMPQLNKEDFFIDNNGQKRWMLNSKVPIRDEKGKIIGLVGIGRDISHKKNEETRLQLMESVITNTTDAVTITEVDPNNHRRHKIIFVNDAYSKITGYSKEEVIGKSPKILQGPKTDKTELHRVGESIKNFQPCRFEVINYKKNREEFWSSISLSPIAGNNGQYTHWIAIKRDITDSKALEQEFISAKEKAEAGSKAKSEFLANMSHEIRTPLNSVIGFSDLVLKTQLDETQEQYISAVYKSANSLLDIINEILDFSKIEAGKLEIEIHKTDILELGYQIGDIVSFQAYEKNLELLLNISPYVPRFIWTDAVRIRQILINLLGNAVKFTAKGEIELKIELLSKAENDIGCFRFSVRDTGIGIDPKNQQKIFEAFSQEDASTTRKFGGTGLGLAISKKLLSLMGSELQLQSIPDEGSTFFFELCTKTMEGDPIEWKNTHQYKNILLVDDNTNNRLLVKDMLALKQINTREAENGLRAIEFLKAGIECDAVIMDYHMPQMDGLETIKYIRQTLQITAEKLPIILLHSSADDKEINDTCKSFGVIQKLVKPIKMQQLFESLSKTDAHQKQLNAQTDSTSGTTNKSSYKNSYVKVLVVDDNAFNIMLITAMLGELLPNATLIEATNGKEAFDRFKEEYPDIVFMDVQMPEMNGYQATAAIRNIEKGSRVPIIALTAGVLKEDRDKSLEAGMNDFVAKPFVIETIEQVLEKWLITKPKNFNLNWDI
;
A
#
# COMPACT_ATOMS: atom_id res chain seq x y z
N MET A 1 123.22 -37.35 -63.39
CA MET A 1 122.70 -37.75 -62.07
C MET A 1 123.35 -36.88 -61.01
N SER A 2 122.57 -36.40 -60.03
CA SER A 2 122.98 -35.61 -58.86
C SER A 2 123.37 -34.13 -59.07
N SER A 3 122.36 -33.27 -59.29
CA SER A 3 122.05 -32.09 -58.44
C SER A 3 121.26 -31.05 -59.25
N LYS A 4 120.03 -30.63 -58.95
CA LYS A 4 119.23 -30.67 -57.71
C LYS A 4 120.08 -30.36 -56.48
N SER A 5 120.12 -29.07 -56.19
CA SER A 5 120.63 -28.41 -54.99
C SER A 5 122.16 -28.26 -54.91
N ASN A 6 122.70 -27.09 -55.30
CA ASN A 6 122.86 -25.99 -54.32
C ASN A 6 123.77 -24.81 -54.76
N ILE A 7 124.45 -24.82 -55.91
CA ILE A 7 125.50 -23.79 -56.16
C ILE A 7 125.06 -22.61 -57.06
N GLU A 8 124.12 -22.78 -57.98
CA GLU A 8 123.80 -21.73 -58.97
C GLU A 8 123.19 -20.45 -58.37
N ILE A 9 122.73 -20.52 -57.12
CA ILE A 9 122.11 -19.39 -56.42
C ILE A 9 123.15 -18.35 -55.96
N GLU A 10 124.44 -18.68 -55.85
CA GLU A 10 125.41 -17.74 -55.26
C GLU A 10 126.12 -16.78 -56.24
N LEU A 11 126.35 -17.16 -57.50
CA LEU A 11 127.24 -16.36 -58.38
C LEU A 11 126.55 -15.24 -59.18
N ASN A 12 125.28 -15.40 -59.58
CA ASN A 12 124.56 -14.35 -60.31
C ASN A 12 124.34 -13.07 -59.50
N LYS A 13 124.51 -13.14 -58.17
CA LYS A 13 124.47 -11.96 -57.31
C LYS A 13 125.69 -11.04 -57.41
N SER A 14 126.81 -11.45 -58.01
CA SER A 14 128.04 -10.65 -58.03
C SER A 14 128.24 -9.81 -59.31
N LEU A 15 127.88 -10.33 -60.49
CA LEU A 15 128.26 -9.68 -61.76
C LEU A 15 127.41 -8.46 -62.13
N TYR A 16 126.13 -8.43 -61.72
CA TYR A 16 125.29 -7.25 -61.94
C TYR A 16 125.59 -6.12 -60.94
N ASN A 17 126.35 -6.41 -59.85
CA ASN A 17 126.77 -5.40 -58.88
C ASN A 17 127.87 -4.44 -59.41
N GLY A 18 128.47 -4.66 -60.58
CA GLY A 18 129.56 -3.78 -61.08
C GLY A 18 129.14 -2.61 -61.98
N ILE A 19 128.14 -2.80 -62.84
CA ILE A 19 127.80 -1.84 -63.92
C ILE A 19 126.47 -1.12 -63.64
N GLN A 20 126.03 -1.22 -62.38
CA GLN A 20 125.40 -0.12 -61.67
C GLN A 20 126.41 0.92 -61.11
N SER A 21 127.66 0.97 -61.61
CA SER A 21 128.57 2.10 -61.32
C SER A 21 128.20 3.37 -62.09
N LYS A 22 127.13 4.02 -61.61
CA LYS A 22 126.92 5.43 -61.25
C LYS A 22 127.79 6.60 -61.75
N LYS A 23 128.67 6.50 -62.74
CA LYS A 23 129.46 7.68 -63.20
C LYS A 23 129.37 8.05 -64.68
N ALA A 24 128.61 7.31 -65.50
CA ALA A 24 128.38 7.69 -66.90
C ALA A 24 126.94 7.47 -67.42
N SER A 25 125.95 7.27 -66.55
CA SER A 25 124.53 7.16 -66.95
C SER A 25 123.70 8.43 -66.71
N GLY A 26 124.35 9.53 -66.33
CA GLY A 26 123.66 10.76 -65.92
C GLY A 26 122.91 11.50 -67.03
N PHE A 27 123.14 11.19 -68.30
CA PHE A 27 122.57 11.94 -69.43
C PHE A 27 121.58 11.16 -70.31
N PHE A 28 121.63 9.84 -70.34
CA PHE A 28 120.75 9.03 -71.19
C PHE A 28 120.29 7.76 -70.47
N SER A 29 118.99 7.53 -70.49
CA SER A 29 118.30 6.43 -69.82
C SER A 29 118.13 5.18 -70.68
N ASN A 30 118.44 5.25 -71.99
CA ASN A 30 118.18 4.18 -72.94
C ASN A 30 119.35 4.04 -73.94
N PRO A 31 119.91 2.82 -74.15
CA PRO A 31 120.97 2.57 -75.13
C PRO A 31 120.61 3.01 -76.55
N ASN A 32 119.33 2.89 -76.94
CA ASN A 32 118.86 3.31 -78.26
C ASN A 32 118.86 4.83 -78.44
N GLU A 33 118.69 5.61 -77.36
CA GLU A 33 118.74 7.07 -77.41
C GLU A 33 120.20 7.56 -77.55
N VAL A 34 121.15 6.89 -76.91
CA VAL A 34 122.59 7.13 -77.11
C VAL A 34 122.98 6.83 -78.56
N MET A 35 122.46 5.71 -79.10
CA MET A 35 122.75 5.28 -80.47
C MET A 35 122.16 6.25 -81.52
N ILE A 36 120.93 6.73 -81.33
CA ILE A 36 120.29 7.72 -82.23
C ILE A 36 121.02 9.07 -82.17
N PHE A 37 121.45 9.51 -80.98
CA PHE A 37 122.22 10.74 -80.82
C PHE A 37 123.56 10.67 -81.55
N VAL A 38 124.29 9.56 -81.40
CA VAL A 38 125.56 9.32 -82.11
C VAL A 38 125.34 9.22 -83.63
N MET A 39 124.25 8.58 -84.08
CA MET A 39 123.94 8.46 -85.51
C MET A 39 123.58 9.79 -86.16
N VAL A 40 122.79 10.65 -85.51
CA VAL A 40 122.37 11.94 -86.08
C VAL A 40 123.55 12.91 -86.14
N VAL A 41 124.36 12.98 -85.09
CA VAL A 41 125.59 13.80 -85.09
C VAL A 41 126.58 13.28 -86.13
N GLY A 42 126.72 11.96 -86.26
CA GLY A 42 127.53 11.33 -87.29
C GLY A 42 127.05 11.65 -88.71
N ALA A 43 125.74 11.63 -88.97
CA ALA A 43 125.16 11.91 -90.29
C ALA A 43 125.32 13.37 -90.73
N ILE A 44 125.22 14.32 -89.80
CA ILE A 44 125.42 15.75 -90.07
C ILE A 44 126.89 16.00 -90.46
N PHE A 45 127.83 15.49 -89.65
CA PHE A 45 129.27 15.57 -89.97
C PHE A 45 129.60 14.91 -91.32
N LEU A 46 128.97 13.78 -91.64
CA LEU A 46 129.16 13.10 -92.92
C LEU A 46 128.64 13.95 -94.10
N SER A 47 127.47 14.59 -93.96
CA SER A 47 126.90 15.45 -95.01
C SER A 47 127.73 16.71 -95.27
N GLU A 48 128.30 17.32 -94.23
CA GLU A 48 129.16 18.50 -94.34
C GLU A 48 130.52 18.13 -94.96
N MET A 49 131.08 16.96 -94.60
CA MET A 49 132.30 16.45 -95.21
C MET A 49 132.12 16.20 -96.73
N ILE A 50 130.94 15.69 -97.14
CA ILE A 50 130.59 15.49 -98.55
C ILE A 50 130.47 16.82 -99.30
N ILE A 51 129.84 17.84 -98.71
CA ILE A 51 129.72 19.18 -99.32
C ILE A 51 131.09 19.84 -99.49
N MET A 52 131.96 19.77 -98.47
CA MET A 52 133.34 20.25 -98.56
C MET A 52 134.16 19.52 -99.64
N LEU A 53 134.01 18.20 -99.75
CA LEU A 53 134.66 17.41 -100.81
C LEU A 53 134.17 17.80 -102.21
N PHE A 54 132.88 18.11 -102.38
CA PHE A 54 132.31 18.53 -103.68
C PHE A 54 132.77 19.94 -104.08
N LEU A 55 132.93 20.85 -103.12
CA LEU A 55 133.45 22.21 -103.35
C LEU A 55 134.95 22.20 -103.69
N LYS A 56 135.75 21.30 -103.09
CA LYS A 56 137.20 21.18 -103.33
C LYS A 56 137.58 20.61 -104.70
N ALA A 57 136.61 20.05 -105.45
CA ALA A 57 136.81 19.55 -106.82
C ALA A 57 136.64 20.64 -107.90
N LEU A 58 136.24 21.86 -107.54
CA LEU A 58 136.05 22.98 -108.46
C LEU A 58 137.26 23.93 -108.40
N PRO A 59 137.97 24.17 -109.51
CA PRO A 59 138.92 25.27 -109.60
C PRO A 59 138.17 26.61 -109.57
N ASP A 60 138.70 27.56 -108.80
CA ASP A 60 138.25 28.95 -108.58
C ASP A 60 137.02 29.16 -107.68
N LEU A 61 137.17 28.94 -106.36
CA LEU A 61 136.24 29.47 -105.35
C LEU A 61 137.00 29.83 -104.05
N SER A 62 137.74 30.94 -104.06
CA SER A 62 138.56 31.40 -102.92
C SER A 62 137.89 32.46 -102.01
N GLU A 63 136.69 32.95 -102.32
CA GLU A 63 136.00 33.93 -101.45
C GLU A 63 134.87 33.33 -100.59
N TRP A 64 134.37 32.12 -100.89
CA TRP A 64 133.18 31.56 -100.22
C TRP A 64 133.48 30.59 -99.06
N GLU A 65 134.72 30.12 -98.88
CA GLU A 65 135.06 29.13 -97.85
C GLU A 65 134.75 29.63 -96.42
N SER A 66 135.00 30.91 -96.13
CA SER A 66 134.75 31.53 -94.82
C SER A 66 133.26 31.54 -94.44
N ALA A 67 132.37 31.92 -95.36
CA ALA A 67 130.95 32.05 -95.06
C ALA A 67 130.28 30.70 -94.77
N ILE A 68 130.77 29.62 -95.39
CA ILE A 68 130.26 28.27 -95.17
C ILE A 68 130.75 27.73 -93.82
N LEU A 69 131.99 28.01 -93.42
CA LEU A 69 132.50 27.62 -92.11
C LEU A 69 131.72 28.29 -90.97
N ASP A 70 131.34 29.56 -91.13
CA ASP A 70 130.53 30.27 -90.12
C ASP A 70 129.09 29.72 -90.06
N ALA A 71 128.49 29.38 -91.20
CA ALA A 71 127.14 28.80 -91.24
C ALA A 71 127.08 27.40 -90.60
N THR A 72 128.14 26.59 -90.76
CA THR A 72 128.24 25.25 -90.16
C THR A 72 128.48 25.32 -88.65
N LEU A 73 129.32 26.25 -88.17
CA LEU A 73 129.47 26.47 -86.73
C LEU A 73 128.14 26.89 -86.07
N LEU A 74 127.35 27.71 -86.77
CA LEU A 74 126.04 28.14 -86.29
C LEU A 74 125.01 26.98 -86.25
N SER A 75 125.04 26.06 -87.22
CA SER A 75 124.11 24.92 -87.27
C SER A 75 124.34 23.94 -86.10
N VAL A 76 125.60 23.67 -85.75
CA VAL A 76 126.01 22.80 -84.64
C VAL A 76 125.62 23.40 -83.29
N LEU A 77 125.61 24.72 -83.15
CA LEU A 77 125.20 25.42 -81.93
C LEU A 77 123.67 25.48 -81.74
N ILE A 78 122.89 25.55 -82.81
CA ILE A 78 121.42 25.74 -82.73
C ILE A 78 120.67 24.43 -82.43
N PHE A 79 121.14 23.28 -82.91
CA PHE A 79 120.39 22.01 -82.77
C PHE A 79 120.19 21.54 -81.30
N PRO A 80 121.20 21.62 -80.40
CA PRO A 80 121.01 21.31 -78.99
C PRO A 80 119.97 22.24 -78.32
N VAL A 81 119.93 23.51 -78.75
CA VAL A 81 118.99 24.51 -78.24
C VAL A 81 117.56 24.15 -78.64
N ILE A 82 117.30 23.80 -79.90
CA ILE A 82 115.96 23.40 -80.37
C ILE A 82 115.49 22.12 -79.66
N TYR A 83 116.35 21.12 -79.48
CA TYR A 83 115.96 19.87 -78.82
C TYR A 83 115.64 20.08 -77.33
N ILE A 84 116.48 20.83 -76.61
CA ILE A 84 116.33 21.07 -75.16
C ILE A 84 115.16 22.03 -74.87
N PHE A 85 115.01 23.10 -75.65
CA PHE A 85 114.06 24.17 -75.35
C PHE A 85 112.71 24.06 -76.07
N LEU A 86 112.59 23.33 -77.19
CA LEU A 86 111.31 23.18 -77.90
C LEU A 86 110.75 21.76 -77.83
N TYR A 87 111.53 20.73 -78.18
CA TYR A 87 110.99 19.37 -78.31
C TYR A 87 110.77 18.66 -76.96
N LYS A 88 111.76 18.70 -76.06
CA LYS A 88 111.69 18.05 -74.75
C LYS A 88 110.56 18.60 -73.86
N PRO A 89 110.31 19.92 -73.79
CA PRO A 89 109.20 20.50 -73.04
C PRO A 89 107.83 20.12 -73.64
N LEU A 90 107.72 20.11 -74.98
CA LEU A 90 106.46 19.77 -75.67
C LEU A 90 106.02 18.33 -75.38
N LYS A 91 106.96 17.36 -75.45
CA LYS A 91 106.67 15.95 -75.13
C LYS A 91 106.29 15.75 -73.65
N LYS A 92 106.98 16.45 -72.72
CA LYS A 92 106.68 16.39 -71.28
C LYS A 92 105.31 16.98 -70.96
N ASN A 93 104.92 18.07 -71.61
CA ASN A 93 103.61 18.70 -71.44
C ASN A 93 102.46 17.83 -71.96
N ILE A 94 102.62 17.19 -73.13
CA ILE A 94 101.60 16.28 -73.67
C ILE A 94 101.41 15.05 -72.77
N ALA A 95 102.50 14.44 -72.27
CA ALA A 95 102.43 13.30 -71.36
C ALA A 95 101.84 13.68 -70.00
N ALA A 96 102.20 14.84 -69.45
CA ALA A 96 101.66 15.34 -68.18
C ALA A 96 100.17 15.71 -68.28
N ARG A 97 99.71 16.18 -69.45
CA ARG A 97 98.29 16.45 -69.74
C ARG A 97 97.48 15.16 -69.79
N ARG A 98 97.92 14.15 -70.57
CA ARG A 98 97.26 12.83 -70.64
C ARG A 98 97.16 12.14 -69.27
N LYS A 99 98.21 12.22 -68.44
CA LYS A 99 98.19 11.63 -67.09
C LYS A 99 97.19 12.34 -66.16
N ARG A 100 97.07 13.67 -66.25
CA ARG A 100 96.08 14.45 -65.47
C ARG A 100 94.65 14.15 -65.90
N GLU A 101 94.38 14.13 -67.20
CA GLU A 101 93.06 13.82 -67.76
C GLU A 101 92.60 12.40 -67.36
N ALA A 102 93.49 11.41 -67.40
CA ALA A 102 93.19 10.05 -66.95
C ALA A 102 92.93 9.95 -65.42
N SER A 103 93.68 10.71 -64.60
CA SER A 103 93.44 10.76 -63.15
C SER A 103 92.10 11.40 -62.80
N TYR A 104 91.69 12.49 -63.47
CA TYR A 104 90.38 13.10 -63.24
C TYR A 104 89.23 12.18 -63.66
N ALA A 105 89.35 11.50 -64.81
CA ALA A 105 88.36 10.52 -65.24
C ALA A 105 88.21 9.38 -64.23
N SER A 106 89.33 8.83 -63.72
CA SER A 106 89.30 7.78 -62.71
C SER A 106 88.70 8.21 -61.38
N LEU A 107 88.90 9.47 -60.95
CA LEU A 107 88.34 10.00 -59.72
C LEU A 107 86.81 10.08 -59.81
N ILE A 108 86.29 10.67 -60.89
CA ILE A 108 84.85 10.80 -61.13
C ILE A 108 84.19 9.42 -61.27
N GLU A 109 84.88 8.45 -61.91
CA GLU A 109 84.42 7.06 -62.01
C GLU A 109 84.39 6.31 -60.68
N SER A 110 85.25 6.69 -59.72
CA SER A 110 85.28 6.09 -58.39
C SER A 110 84.32 6.74 -57.38
N MET A 111 83.63 7.83 -57.75
CA MET A 111 82.65 8.46 -56.86
C MET A 111 81.46 7.53 -56.64
N GLY A 112 81.07 7.34 -55.37
CA GLY A 112 79.89 6.56 -55.00
C GLY A 112 78.56 7.25 -55.33
N GLU A 113 78.60 8.55 -55.64
CA GLU A 113 77.45 9.33 -56.12
C GLU A 113 77.41 9.32 -57.65
N GLY A 114 76.19 9.30 -58.20
CA GLY A 114 76.02 9.36 -59.64
C GLY A 114 76.37 10.75 -60.13
N VAL A 115 77.34 10.88 -61.02
CA VAL A 115 77.73 12.14 -61.63
C VAL A 115 77.45 12.06 -63.12
N GLY A 116 76.67 13.00 -63.64
CA GLY A 116 76.36 13.12 -65.06
C GLY A 116 76.50 14.55 -65.55
N ILE A 117 76.99 14.72 -66.77
CA ILE A 117 77.01 16.00 -67.47
C ILE A 117 76.07 15.90 -68.66
N CYS A 118 75.16 16.86 -68.78
CA CYS A 118 74.25 16.99 -69.91
C CYS A 118 74.60 18.20 -70.76
N ASN A 119 74.34 18.14 -72.07
CA ASN A 119 74.44 19.29 -72.97
C ASN A 119 73.22 20.23 -72.82
N ASN A 120 73.16 21.27 -73.67
CA ASN A 120 72.06 22.25 -73.68
C ASN A 120 70.67 21.68 -74.01
N ASP A 121 70.64 20.51 -74.67
CA ASP A 121 69.42 19.76 -75.02
C ASP A 121 69.09 18.69 -73.97
N GLU A 122 69.74 18.74 -72.80
CA GLU A 122 69.53 17.83 -71.67
C GLU A 122 69.84 16.35 -71.98
N GLN A 123 70.72 16.13 -72.96
CA GLN A 123 71.27 14.81 -73.27
C GLN A 123 72.57 14.59 -72.49
N PHE A 124 72.72 13.44 -71.87
CA PHE A 124 73.95 13.07 -71.17
C PHE A 124 75.12 12.99 -72.17
N ILE A 125 76.14 13.81 -71.96
CA ILE A 125 77.41 13.74 -72.68
C ILE A 125 78.47 12.96 -71.90
N PHE A 126 78.29 12.88 -70.59
CA PHE A 126 79.13 12.08 -69.71
C PHE A 126 78.28 11.57 -68.54
N ALA A 127 78.56 10.35 -68.10
CA ALA A 127 78.03 9.78 -66.88
C ALA A 127 79.06 8.82 -66.31
N ASN A 128 79.21 8.82 -64.98
CA ASN A 128 80.01 7.81 -64.29
C ASN A 128 79.18 6.53 -64.03
N ILE A 129 79.87 5.44 -63.69
CA ILE A 129 79.23 4.14 -63.42
C ILE A 129 78.14 4.23 -62.34
N ALA A 130 78.31 5.08 -61.32
CA ALA A 130 77.30 5.26 -60.27
C ALA A 130 76.01 5.90 -60.80
N ALA A 131 76.10 6.86 -61.73
CA ALA A 131 74.92 7.45 -62.38
C ALA A 131 74.22 6.40 -63.23
N GLU A 132 74.96 5.63 -64.03
CA GLU A 132 74.39 4.56 -64.86
C GLU A 132 73.63 3.53 -64.01
N LYS A 133 74.17 3.19 -62.83
CA LYS A 133 73.51 2.29 -61.87
C LYS A 133 72.25 2.89 -61.24
N ILE A 134 72.25 4.20 -60.94
CA ILE A 134 71.06 4.90 -60.40
C ILE A 134 69.95 4.95 -61.46
N PHE A 135 70.30 5.30 -62.70
CA PHE A 135 69.37 5.37 -63.84
C PHE A 135 69.06 4.00 -64.48
N GLY A 136 69.63 2.91 -63.97
CA GLY A 136 69.30 1.54 -64.36
C GLY A 136 69.69 1.17 -65.80
N VAL A 137 70.73 1.80 -66.34
CA VAL A 137 71.20 1.57 -67.72
C VAL A 137 72.55 0.84 -67.74
N GLY A 138 72.85 0.17 -68.86
CA GLY A 138 74.11 -0.54 -69.05
C GLY A 138 75.32 0.41 -69.13
N ARG A 139 76.53 -0.14 -68.96
CA ARG A 139 77.76 0.66 -68.93
C ARG A 139 78.02 1.35 -70.27
N GLY A 140 78.16 2.67 -70.25
CA GLY A 140 78.30 3.54 -71.42
C GLY A 140 76.99 3.88 -72.14
N GLU A 141 75.85 3.35 -71.69
CA GLU A 141 74.55 3.53 -72.36
C GLU A 141 73.79 4.77 -71.89
N LEU A 142 74.19 5.40 -70.78
CA LEU A 142 73.54 6.65 -70.34
C LEU A 142 73.92 7.81 -71.26
N ASN A 143 75.15 7.81 -71.77
CA ASN A 143 75.63 8.82 -72.71
C ASN A 143 74.81 8.79 -74.01
N GLY A 144 74.26 9.93 -74.39
CA GLY A 144 73.37 10.11 -75.54
C GLY A 144 71.88 10.00 -75.21
N LYS A 145 71.49 9.48 -74.04
CA LYS A 145 70.09 9.47 -73.60
C LYS A 145 69.66 10.84 -73.07
N ASN A 146 68.38 11.15 -73.17
CA ASN A 146 67.84 12.42 -72.70
C ASN A 146 67.29 12.28 -71.27
N LEU A 147 67.48 13.30 -70.43
CA LEU A 147 66.94 13.30 -69.07
C LEU A 147 65.43 12.99 -69.05
N LYS A 148 64.64 13.51 -70.01
CA LYS A 148 63.18 13.30 -70.07
C LYS A 148 62.75 11.84 -70.12
N ASP A 149 63.62 10.93 -70.57
CA ASP A 149 63.30 9.51 -70.72
C ASP A 149 63.20 8.81 -69.35
N PHE A 150 63.69 9.45 -68.28
CA PHE A 150 63.76 8.88 -66.93
C PHE A 150 62.83 9.55 -65.91
N PHE A 151 62.05 10.55 -66.32
CA PHE A 151 61.13 11.27 -65.41
C PHE A 151 59.71 11.25 -65.98
N THR A 152 58.71 11.32 -65.10
CA THR A 152 57.33 11.61 -65.53
C THR A 152 57.27 12.98 -66.19
N LYS A 153 56.26 13.22 -67.02
CA LYS A 153 56.05 14.53 -67.66
C LYS A 153 56.03 15.68 -66.64
N GLU A 154 55.34 15.50 -65.52
CA GLU A 154 55.25 16.48 -64.44
C GLU A 154 56.61 16.75 -63.76
N ASN A 155 57.35 15.69 -63.42
CA ASN A 155 58.69 15.83 -62.83
C ASN A 155 59.69 16.43 -63.82
N PHE A 156 59.56 16.12 -65.11
CA PHE A 156 60.42 16.66 -66.16
C PHE A 156 60.14 18.15 -66.42
N ASP A 157 58.87 18.58 -66.37
CA ASP A 157 58.51 20.01 -66.47
C ASP A 157 59.13 20.80 -65.30
N PHE A 158 59.12 20.23 -64.08
CA PHE A 158 59.82 20.80 -62.92
C PHE A 158 61.35 20.88 -63.17
N ILE A 159 61.97 19.82 -63.69
CA ILE A 159 63.40 19.81 -64.00
C ILE A 159 63.75 20.85 -65.07
N THR A 160 62.90 21.01 -66.09
CA THR A 160 63.08 22.00 -67.16
C THR A 160 63.11 23.43 -66.59
N ASN A 161 62.24 23.74 -65.63
CA ASN A 161 62.26 25.03 -64.92
C ASN A 161 63.58 25.21 -64.14
N GLN A 162 64.06 24.15 -63.48
CA GLN A 162 65.35 24.19 -62.81
C GLN A 162 66.52 24.36 -63.80
N THR A 163 66.45 23.78 -65.01
CA THR A 163 67.44 24.00 -66.07
C THR A 163 67.42 25.45 -66.57
N ALA A 164 66.24 26.09 -66.67
CA ALA A 164 66.15 27.51 -67.03
C ALA A 164 66.90 28.40 -66.03
N GLN A 165 66.77 28.14 -64.72
CA GLN A 165 67.53 28.85 -63.69
C GLN A 165 69.05 28.60 -63.79
N ARG A 166 69.47 27.40 -64.21
CA ARG A 166 70.89 27.08 -64.44
C ARG A 166 71.46 27.84 -65.64
N ARG A 167 70.67 28.13 -66.68
CA ARG A 167 71.12 28.99 -67.80
C ARG A 167 71.47 30.41 -67.34
N GLU A 168 70.92 30.86 -66.23
CA GLU A 168 71.27 32.13 -65.57
C GLU A 168 72.45 32.00 -64.58
N GLY A 169 73.07 30.83 -64.44
CA GLY A 169 74.23 30.59 -63.58
C GLY A 169 73.92 30.06 -62.16
N LYS A 170 72.66 29.73 -61.83
CA LYS A 170 72.26 29.27 -60.48
C LYS A 170 72.39 27.74 -60.31
N PHE A 171 72.71 27.27 -59.11
CA PHE A 171 72.68 25.84 -58.74
C PHE A 171 71.37 25.47 -58.02
N SER A 172 70.95 24.20 -58.06
CA SER A 172 69.73 23.71 -57.40
C SER A 172 69.91 22.34 -56.75
N VAL A 173 69.23 22.13 -55.62
CA VAL A 173 69.15 20.84 -54.89
C VAL A 173 67.69 20.51 -54.65
N TYR A 174 67.25 19.31 -55.05
CA TYR A 174 65.85 18.89 -54.89
C TYR A 174 65.71 17.37 -54.90
N GLU A 175 64.65 16.87 -54.27
CA GLU A 175 64.23 15.48 -54.36
C GLU A 175 63.26 15.30 -55.52
N THR A 176 63.40 14.20 -56.26
CA THR A 176 62.46 13.83 -57.33
C THR A 176 62.50 12.31 -57.54
N GLU A 177 61.61 11.81 -58.38
CA GLU A 177 61.50 10.39 -58.67
C GLU A 177 61.88 10.11 -60.11
N ILE A 178 62.77 9.14 -60.30
CA ILE A 178 63.10 8.58 -61.60
C ILE A 178 62.32 7.31 -61.85
N ILE A 179 62.00 7.07 -63.12
CA ILE A 179 61.41 5.84 -63.63
C ILE A 179 62.47 5.10 -64.44
N LEU A 180 62.79 3.89 -64.02
CA LEU A 180 63.71 3.01 -64.72
C LEU A 180 63.02 2.31 -65.89
N SER A 181 63.79 1.75 -66.82
CA SER A 181 63.26 1.06 -68.01
C SER A 181 62.38 -0.17 -67.71
N ASP A 182 62.48 -0.72 -66.50
CA ASP A 182 61.65 -1.83 -66.00
C ASP A 182 60.35 -1.35 -65.32
N GLY A 183 60.11 -0.03 -65.26
CA GLY A 183 58.97 0.60 -64.60
C GLY A 183 59.18 0.88 -63.11
N THR A 184 60.33 0.51 -62.53
CA THR A 184 60.62 0.76 -61.11
C THR A 184 60.82 2.25 -60.87
N GLN A 185 60.15 2.77 -59.83
CA GLN A 185 60.36 4.13 -59.35
C GLN A 185 61.44 4.16 -58.26
N LYS A 186 62.35 5.14 -58.35
CA LYS A 186 63.34 5.42 -57.29
C LYS A 186 63.27 6.89 -56.89
N SER A 187 63.29 7.14 -55.59
CA SER A 187 63.45 8.51 -55.07
C SER A 187 64.93 8.87 -55.07
N ILE A 188 65.26 9.98 -55.73
CA ILE A 188 66.63 10.48 -55.81
C ILE A 188 66.73 11.93 -55.33
N LEU A 189 67.83 12.26 -54.68
CA LEU A 189 68.25 13.63 -54.42
C LEU A 189 69.18 14.09 -55.55
N VAL A 190 68.81 15.18 -56.20
CA VAL A 190 69.53 15.76 -57.34
C VAL A 190 70.18 17.08 -56.91
N THR A 191 71.49 17.20 -57.12
CA THR A 191 72.24 18.44 -57.00
C THR A 191 72.78 18.81 -58.36
N ALA A 192 72.35 19.94 -58.93
CA ALA A 192 72.67 20.29 -60.31
C ALA A 192 73.23 21.71 -60.43
N SER A 193 74.31 21.85 -61.20
CA SER A 193 75.07 23.09 -61.39
C SER A 193 75.34 23.37 -62.87
N PRO A 194 75.44 24.64 -63.30
CA PRO A 194 75.69 24.98 -64.70
C PRO A 194 77.14 24.78 -65.10
N GLN A 195 77.36 24.36 -66.35
CA GLN A 195 78.66 24.34 -67.02
C GLN A 195 78.73 25.54 -67.98
N ILE A 196 79.73 26.39 -67.80
CA ILE A 196 79.89 27.64 -68.56
C ILE A 196 81.29 27.67 -69.17
N GLU A 197 81.37 27.88 -70.49
CA GLU A 197 82.63 28.04 -71.23
C GLU A 197 82.55 29.31 -72.08
N ASN A 198 83.58 30.18 -72.00
CA ASN A 198 83.62 31.50 -72.65
C ASN A 198 82.37 32.37 -72.42
N GLY A 199 81.74 32.25 -71.26
CA GLY A 199 80.53 33.01 -70.89
C GLY A 199 79.22 32.45 -71.45
N LEU A 200 79.25 31.36 -72.23
CA LEU A 200 78.05 30.66 -72.67
C LEU A 200 77.78 29.41 -71.83
N PHE A 201 76.50 29.18 -71.52
CA PHE A 201 76.03 27.93 -70.94
C PHE A 201 76.18 26.79 -71.97
N ILE A 202 76.95 25.77 -71.60
CA ILE A 202 77.25 24.62 -72.46
C ILE A 202 76.62 23.31 -71.94
N GLY A 203 76.09 23.30 -70.73
CA GLY A 203 75.48 22.11 -70.15
C GLY A 203 75.21 22.17 -68.65
N THR A 204 74.73 21.07 -68.08
CA THR A 204 74.47 20.90 -66.64
C THR A 204 75.31 19.76 -66.07
N LEU A 205 76.01 19.99 -64.97
CA LEU A 205 76.59 18.94 -64.12
C LEU A 205 75.59 18.57 -63.03
N GLY A 206 75.07 17.34 -63.08
CA GLY A 206 74.17 16.76 -62.10
C GLY A 206 74.88 15.70 -61.24
N ILE A 207 74.61 15.76 -59.93
CA ILE A 207 74.96 14.74 -58.94
C ILE A 207 73.65 14.12 -58.46
N PHE A 208 73.57 12.80 -58.46
CA PHE A 208 72.37 12.01 -58.18
C PHE A 208 72.66 11.03 -57.04
N ARG A 209 71.77 10.99 -56.04
CA ARG A 209 71.87 10.07 -54.91
C ARG A 209 70.53 9.35 -54.67
N ASP A 210 70.55 8.03 -54.59
CA ASP A 210 69.36 7.22 -54.24
C ASP A 210 69.04 7.37 -52.74
N ILE A 211 67.80 7.74 -52.42
CA ILE A 211 67.31 7.94 -51.03
C ILE A 211 66.13 7.03 -50.68
N SER A 212 65.84 6.01 -51.49
CA SER A 212 64.65 5.16 -51.37
C SER A 212 64.58 4.40 -50.03
N ASP A 213 65.70 3.85 -49.55
CA ASP A 213 65.76 3.08 -48.30
C ASP A 213 65.55 3.97 -47.06
N LEU A 214 65.98 5.23 -47.12
CA LEU A 214 65.84 6.19 -46.03
C LEU A 214 64.37 6.53 -45.78
N LYS A 215 63.59 6.75 -46.84
CA LYS A 215 62.14 7.06 -46.72
C LYS A 215 61.36 5.89 -46.14
N LYS A 216 61.60 4.66 -46.64
CA LYS A 216 60.93 3.45 -46.13
C LYS A 216 61.18 3.23 -44.63
N ALA A 217 62.41 3.47 -44.16
CA ALA A 217 62.73 3.33 -42.74
C ALA A 217 62.00 4.37 -41.87
N GLN A 218 61.87 5.61 -42.34
CA GLN A 218 61.14 6.66 -41.62
C GLN A 218 59.63 6.37 -41.53
N GLU A 219 59.01 5.96 -42.64
CA GLU A 219 57.59 5.58 -42.67
C GLU A 219 57.30 4.38 -41.76
N THR A 220 58.16 3.37 -41.76
CA THR A 220 58.01 2.18 -40.90
C THR A 220 57.99 2.58 -39.41
N ILE A 221 58.92 3.43 -38.97
CA ILE A 221 58.97 3.88 -37.57
C ILE A 221 57.73 4.70 -37.20
N GLN A 222 57.25 5.56 -38.10
CA GLN A 222 56.03 6.33 -37.86
C GLN A 222 54.80 5.43 -37.75
N TYR A 223 54.68 4.43 -38.62
CA TYR A 223 53.59 3.47 -38.61
C TYR A 223 53.60 2.62 -37.33
N GLU A 224 54.75 2.10 -36.90
CA GLU A 224 54.88 1.33 -35.67
C GLU A 224 54.49 2.15 -34.43
N ARG A 225 54.92 3.42 -34.35
CA ARG A 225 54.54 4.32 -33.24
C ARG A 225 53.03 4.60 -33.22
N MET A 226 52.45 4.86 -34.39
CA MET A 226 51.01 5.08 -34.52
C MET A 226 50.22 3.84 -34.07
N LEU A 227 50.64 2.65 -34.50
CA LEU A 227 49.99 1.38 -34.13
C LEU A 227 50.06 1.12 -32.62
N LEU A 228 51.24 1.28 -32.00
CA LEU A 228 51.39 1.11 -30.55
C LEU A 228 50.50 2.07 -29.76
N ARG A 229 50.41 3.33 -30.21
CA ARG A 229 49.58 4.33 -29.55
C ARG A 229 48.09 4.00 -29.69
N ALA A 230 47.65 3.61 -30.88
CA ALA A 230 46.27 3.18 -31.12
C ALA A 230 45.89 1.97 -30.26
N LEU A 231 46.79 1.01 -30.05
CA LEU A 231 46.54 -0.13 -29.17
C LEU A 231 46.37 0.31 -27.71
N ILE A 232 47.28 1.14 -27.18
CA ILE A 232 47.24 1.62 -25.80
C ILE A 232 45.97 2.45 -25.53
N ASP A 233 45.63 3.35 -26.45
CA ASP A 233 44.53 4.30 -26.26
C ASP A 233 43.13 3.66 -26.36
N ASN A 234 43.00 2.54 -27.07
CA ASN A 234 41.73 1.82 -27.23
C ASN A 234 41.55 0.65 -26.25
N LEU A 235 42.50 0.40 -25.35
CA LEU A 235 42.31 -0.60 -24.29
C LEU A 235 41.26 -0.10 -23.28
N PRO A 236 40.31 -0.95 -22.86
CA PRO A 236 39.32 -0.61 -21.84
C PRO A 236 39.92 -0.58 -20.42
N ASP A 237 41.19 -0.95 -20.27
CA ASP A 237 41.93 -0.96 -19.01
C ASP A 237 42.75 0.34 -18.87
N SER A 238 42.97 0.78 -17.62
CA SER A 238 43.87 1.87 -17.28
C SER A 238 45.30 1.45 -17.62
N VAL A 239 45.98 2.14 -18.55
CA VAL A 239 47.38 1.83 -18.91
C VAL A 239 48.24 3.06 -18.73
N TYR A 240 49.33 2.92 -17.98
CA TYR A 240 50.29 3.98 -17.76
C TYR A 240 51.73 3.48 -17.72
N VAL A 241 52.67 4.36 -18.03
CA VAL A 241 54.11 4.13 -17.86
C VAL A 241 54.66 5.17 -16.91
N LYS A 242 55.52 4.75 -15.98
CA LYS A 242 56.27 5.65 -15.09
C LYS A 242 57.77 5.47 -15.26
N ASP A 243 58.52 6.55 -15.06
CA ASP A 243 59.98 6.51 -14.97
C ASP A 243 60.46 5.98 -13.60
N ILE A 244 61.78 5.90 -13.42
CA ILE A 244 62.40 5.41 -12.17
C ILE A 244 62.15 6.33 -10.95
N GLU A 245 61.74 7.58 -11.19
CA GLU A 245 61.36 8.56 -10.16
C GLU A 245 59.85 8.54 -9.88
N CYS A 246 59.13 7.53 -10.41
CA CYS A 246 57.68 7.35 -10.28
C CYS A 246 56.85 8.46 -10.96
N ARG A 247 57.41 9.17 -11.94
CA ARG A 247 56.68 10.18 -12.74
C ARG A 247 56.04 9.54 -13.96
N LYS A 248 54.80 9.92 -14.30
CA LYS A 248 54.11 9.42 -15.48
C LYS A 248 54.75 9.90 -16.78
N VAL A 249 54.95 8.98 -17.71
CA VAL A 249 55.54 9.19 -19.05
C VAL A 249 54.54 8.86 -20.16
N ILE A 250 53.60 7.95 -19.89
CA ILE A 250 52.48 7.62 -20.77
C ILE A 250 51.24 7.41 -19.89
N ALA A 251 50.09 7.90 -20.33
CA ALA A 251 48.78 7.60 -19.75
C ALA A 251 47.73 7.51 -20.86
N ASN A 252 46.99 6.40 -20.90
CA ASN A 252 45.92 6.21 -21.87
C ASN A 252 44.62 6.92 -21.43
N PRO A 253 43.62 7.11 -22.32
CA PRO A 253 42.40 7.84 -22.00
C PRO A 253 41.60 7.28 -20.80
N VAL A 254 41.64 5.97 -20.58
CA VAL A 254 40.97 5.33 -19.42
C VAL A 254 41.65 5.74 -18.11
N ASP A 255 42.98 5.77 -18.07
CA ASP A 255 43.78 6.23 -16.93
C ASP A 255 43.51 7.71 -16.62
N LEU A 256 43.45 8.55 -17.66
CA LEU A 256 43.08 9.97 -17.52
C LEU A 256 41.68 10.16 -16.93
N LYS A 257 40.71 9.39 -17.43
CA LYS A 257 39.31 9.44 -16.96
C LYS A 257 39.20 9.11 -15.48
N TYR A 258 39.92 8.10 -14.99
CA TYR A 258 39.90 7.72 -13.58
C TYR A 258 40.52 8.79 -12.67
N MET A 259 41.52 9.52 -13.17
CA MET A 259 42.13 10.66 -12.46
C MET A 259 41.38 11.98 -12.63
N GLY A 260 40.43 12.06 -13.57
CA GLY A 260 39.69 13.30 -13.86
C GLY A 260 40.44 14.32 -14.72
N PHE A 261 41.40 13.88 -15.54
CA PHE A 261 42.08 14.73 -16.53
C PHE A 261 41.54 14.47 -17.94
N GLU A 262 41.52 15.50 -18.79
CA GLU A 262 41.08 15.37 -20.20
C GLU A 262 42.26 15.16 -21.16
N LYS A 263 43.44 15.63 -20.78
CA LYS A 263 44.64 15.67 -21.62
C LYS A 263 45.79 14.95 -20.95
N GLU A 264 46.56 14.19 -21.74
CA GLU A 264 47.71 13.45 -21.22
C GLU A 264 48.79 14.40 -20.71
N GLU A 265 48.97 15.55 -21.38
CA GLU A 265 49.97 16.56 -21.02
C GLU A 265 49.81 17.09 -19.59
N ASP A 266 48.61 17.04 -19.03
CA ASP A 266 48.32 17.51 -17.67
C ASP A 266 48.84 16.55 -16.59
N VAL A 267 49.19 15.32 -16.94
CA VAL A 267 49.69 14.30 -16.01
C VAL A 267 51.11 13.82 -16.31
N LEU A 268 51.65 14.11 -17.50
CA LEU A 268 53.04 13.81 -17.81
C LEU A 268 54.00 14.55 -16.86
N GLY A 269 54.98 13.84 -16.32
CA GLY A 269 55.98 14.35 -15.38
C GLY A 269 55.51 14.47 -13.93
N LYS A 270 54.21 14.27 -13.63
CA LYS A 270 53.67 14.25 -12.28
C LYS A 270 53.85 12.88 -11.63
N ASN A 271 54.02 12.86 -10.31
CA ASN A 271 54.04 11.64 -9.50
C ASN A 271 52.65 11.37 -8.88
N ASP A 272 52.47 10.23 -8.23
CA ASP A 272 51.17 9.84 -7.64
C ASP A 272 50.67 10.80 -6.55
N TYR A 273 51.55 11.49 -5.82
CA TYR A 273 51.18 12.48 -4.78
C TYR A 273 50.66 13.79 -5.37
N ASP A 274 51.03 14.11 -6.63
CA ASP A 274 50.51 15.28 -7.34
C ASP A 274 49.10 15.05 -7.91
N ILE A 275 48.67 13.79 -7.97
CA ILE A 275 47.46 13.33 -8.67
C ILE A 275 46.42 12.81 -7.69
N TYR A 276 46.82 12.00 -6.70
CA TYR A 276 45.91 11.28 -5.82
C TYR A 276 45.98 11.76 -4.37
N PRO A 277 44.89 11.54 -3.58
CA PRO A 277 44.94 11.70 -2.14
C PRO A 277 46.05 10.85 -1.50
N LYS A 278 46.61 11.34 -0.40
CA LYS A 278 47.80 10.77 0.26
C LYS A 278 47.70 9.26 0.50
N GLU A 279 46.56 8.76 0.96
CA GLU A 279 46.36 7.32 1.25
C GLU A 279 46.52 6.42 0.01
N ILE A 280 46.01 6.88 -1.16
CA ILE A 280 46.11 6.15 -2.43
C ILE A 280 47.51 6.30 -3.01
N ALA A 281 48.08 7.51 -2.93
CA ALA A 281 49.44 7.79 -3.38
C ALA A 281 50.48 6.98 -2.60
N ASP A 282 50.36 6.87 -1.27
CA ASP A 282 51.24 6.09 -0.40
C ASP A 282 51.25 4.60 -0.81
N SER A 283 50.06 4.01 -1.02
CA SER A 283 49.91 2.61 -1.43
C SER A 283 50.51 2.35 -2.82
N SER A 284 50.15 3.18 -3.81
CA SER A 284 50.65 3.02 -5.18
C SER A 284 52.16 3.25 -5.27
N PHE A 285 52.70 4.24 -4.57
CA PHE A 285 54.13 4.51 -4.52
C PHE A 285 54.90 3.37 -3.86
N ALA A 286 54.37 2.77 -2.79
CA ALA A 286 54.98 1.61 -2.15
C ALA A 286 55.06 0.40 -3.11
N ASP A 287 53.99 0.16 -3.88
CA ASP A 287 53.96 -0.88 -4.91
C ASP A 287 54.97 -0.61 -6.04
N ASP A 288 55.06 0.63 -6.53
CA ASP A 288 56.05 1.03 -7.55
C ASP A 288 57.48 0.79 -7.05
N GLN A 289 57.78 1.22 -5.83
CA GLN A 289 59.08 1.00 -5.18
C GLN A 289 59.42 -0.47 -4.99
N ALA A 290 58.43 -1.31 -4.67
CA ALA A 290 58.62 -2.75 -4.56
C ALA A 290 59.01 -3.37 -5.91
N VAL A 291 58.36 -2.97 -7.00
CA VAL A 291 58.69 -3.42 -8.36
C VAL A 291 60.09 -2.96 -8.77
N PHE A 292 60.46 -1.71 -8.48
CA PHE A 292 61.80 -1.19 -8.79
C PHE A 292 62.91 -1.87 -7.99
N LYS A 293 62.71 -2.12 -6.69
CA LYS A 293 63.72 -2.76 -5.83
C LYS A 293 63.90 -4.24 -6.13
N THR A 294 62.80 -4.96 -6.36
CA THR A 294 62.84 -6.42 -6.57
C THR A 294 63.11 -6.79 -8.02
N GLY A 295 62.75 -5.92 -8.97
CA GLY A 295 62.77 -6.19 -10.40
C GLY A 295 61.78 -7.28 -10.84
N MET A 296 60.87 -7.70 -9.96
CA MET A 296 59.82 -8.67 -10.23
C MET A 296 58.49 -7.95 -10.52
N PRO A 297 57.66 -8.47 -11.43
CA PRO A 297 56.34 -7.92 -11.68
C PRO A 297 55.40 -8.21 -10.50
N GLN A 298 54.56 -7.22 -10.16
CA GLN A 298 53.40 -7.41 -9.29
C GLN A 298 52.19 -7.63 -10.18
N LEU A 299 51.53 -8.78 -10.09
CA LEU A 299 50.42 -9.13 -10.98
C LEU A 299 49.13 -9.30 -10.19
N ASN A 300 48.02 -8.84 -10.78
CA ASN A 300 46.65 -9.13 -10.33
C ASN A 300 46.38 -8.78 -8.86
N LYS A 301 46.98 -7.70 -8.34
CA LYS A 301 46.68 -7.22 -6.99
C LYS A 301 45.30 -6.56 -7.01
N GLU A 302 44.36 -7.13 -6.25
CA GLU A 302 43.07 -6.50 -6.00
C GLU A 302 43.22 -5.41 -4.95
N ASP A 303 42.84 -4.18 -5.29
CA ASP A 303 42.80 -3.06 -4.36
C ASP A 303 41.62 -2.14 -4.70
N PHE A 304 41.29 -1.21 -3.81
CA PHE A 304 40.27 -0.21 -4.10
C PHE A 304 40.90 1.12 -4.49
N PHE A 305 40.29 1.74 -5.50
CA PHE A 305 40.66 3.05 -6.01
C PHE A 305 39.47 3.98 -5.85
N ILE A 306 39.70 5.22 -5.44
CA ILE A 306 38.66 6.26 -5.42
C ILE A 306 38.93 7.16 -6.61
N ASP A 307 37.99 7.19 -7.56
CA ASP A 307 38.11 8.07 -8.73
C ASP A 307 37.88 9.54 -8.37
N ASN A 308 38.14 10.44 -9.32
CA ASN A 308 37.98 11.89 -9.12
C ASN A 308 36.54 12.32 -8.72
N ASN A 309 35.54 11.47 -8.93
CA ASN A 309 34.15 11.73 -8.51
C ASN A 309 33.85 11.21 -7.09
N GLY A 310 34.86 10.68 -6.38
CA GLY A 310 34.69 10.06 -5.07
C GLY A 310 34.12 8.64 -5.13
N GLN A 311 34.01 8.02 -6.30
CA GLN A 311 33.47 6.66 -6.42
C GLN A 311 34.55 5.62 -6.11
N LYS A 312 34.26 4.74 -5.14
CA LYS A 312 35.08 3.56 -4.84
C LYS A 312 34.90 2.49 -5.91
N ARG A 313 36.00 2.11 -6.57
CA ARG A 313 36.10 1.06 -7.58
C ARG A 313 37.04 -0.04 -7.12
N TRP A 314 36.70 -1.29 -7.40
CA TRP A 314 37.63 -2.40 -7.25
C TRP A 314 38.50 -2.52 -8.50
N MET A 315 39.81 -2.44 -8.32
CA MET A 315 40.79 -2.49 -9.40
C MET A 315 41.65 -3.74 -9.28
N LEU A 316 41.86 -4.43 -10.40
CA LEU A 316 42.84 -5.48 -10.55
C LEU A 316 44.10 -4.89 -11.20
N ASN A 317 45.11 -4.60 -10.37
CA ASN A 317 46.31 -3.87 -10.77
C ASN A 317 47.49 -4.81 -11.02
N SER A 318 48.18 -4.60 -12.15
CA SER A 318 49.44 -5.25 -12.50
C SER A 318 50.50 -4.22 -12.86
N LYS A 319 51.69 -4.34 -12.28
CA LYS A 319 52.85 -3.45 -12.48
C LYS A 319 54.05 -4.28 -12.90
N VAL A 320 54.62 -3.98 -14.08
CA VAL A 320 55.72 -4.73 -14.69
C VAL A 320 56.91 -3.79 -14.94
N PRO A 321 58.15 -4.15 -14.54
CA PRO A 321 59.30 -3.30 -14.77
C PRO A 321 59.71 -3.26 -16.24
N ILE A 322 59.99 -2.06 -16.76
CA ILE A 322 60.54 -1.83 -18.10
C ILE A 322 62.07 -1.80 -17.99
N ARG A 323 62.75 -2.51 -18.88
CA ARG A 323 64.22 -2.64 -18.88
C ARG A 323 64.81 -2.08 -20.18
N ASP A 324 66.01 -1.51 -20.08
CA ASP A 324 66.82 -1.15 -21.26
C ASP A 324 67.52 -2.38 -21.86
N GLU A 325 68.24 -2.19 -22.97
CA GLU A 325 69.01 -3.23 -23.66
C GLU A 325 70.10 -3.88 -22.79
N LYS A 326 70.50 -3.22 -21.69
CA LYS A 326 71.49 -3.73 -20.73
C LYS A 326 70.84 -4.41 -19.53
N GLY A 327 69.51 -4.57 -19.54
CA GLY A 327 68.72 -5.22 -18.49
C GLY A 327 68.46 -4.34 -17.26
N LYS A 328 68.88 -3.07 -17.27
CA LYS A 328 68.65 -2.11 -16.18
C LYS A 328 67.20 -1.65 -16.21
N ILE A 329 66.55 -1.59 -15.06
CA ILE A 329 65.19 -1.07 -14.94
C ILE A 329 65.22 0.44 -15.21
N ILE A 330 64.38 0.91 -16.13
CA ILE A 330 64.27 2.33 -16.53
C ILE A 330 62.91 2.94 -16.20
N GLY A 331 61.96 2.10 -15.78
CA GLY A 331 60.59 2.50 -15.48
C GLY A 331 59.71 1.29 -15.24
N LEU A 332 58.39 1.50 -15.20
CA LEU A 332 57.39 0.44 -15.09
C LEU A 332 56.19 0.73 -15.98
N VAL A 333 55.48 -0.32 -16.37
CA VAL A 333 54.14 -0.24 -16.98
C VAL A 333 53.12 -0.74 -15.96
N GLY A 334 52.07 0.05 -15.73
CA GLY A 334 50.93 -0.30 -14.91
C GLY A 334 49.70 -0.55 -15.77
N ILE A 335 48.96 -1.61 -15.46
CA ILE A 335 47.65 -1.93 -16.05
C ILE A 335 46.65 -2.11 -14.91
N GLY A 336 45.55 -1.37 -14.93
CA GLY A 336 44.46 -1.46 -13.95
C GLY A 336 43.12 -1.77 -14.62
N ARG A 337 42.48 -2.87 -14.23
CA ARG A 337 41.14 -3.26 -14.72
C ARG A 337 40.08 -3.07 -13.65
N ASP A 338 38.97 -2.39 -13.99
CA ASP A 338 37.81 -2.28 -13.10
C ASP A 338 37.07 -3.63 -13.00
N ILE A 339 37.06 -4.22 -11.81
CA ILE A 339 36.38 -5.49 -11.49
C ILE A 339 35.18 -5.27 -10.56
N SER A 340 34.70 -4.03 -10.41
CA SER A 340 33.59 -3.69 -9.49
C SER A 340 32.30 -4.44 -9.81
N HIS A 341 31.98 -4.62 -11.11
CA HIS A 341 30.80 -5.38 -11.54
C HIS A 341 30.86 -6.83 -11.04
N LYS A 342 32.01 -7.49 -11.24
CA LYS A 342 32.23 -8.88 -10.81
C LYS A 342 32.07 -9.02 -9.29
N LYS A 343 32.64 -8.10 -8.51
CA LYS A 343 32.50 -8.11 -7.04
C LYS A 343 31.05 -7.90 -6.58
N ASN A 344 30.30 -7.02 -7.24
CA ASN A 344 28.89 -6.80 -6.95
C ASN A 344 28.04 -8.04 -7.27
N GLU A 345 28.33 -8.73 -8.38
CA GLU A 345 27.67 -10.00 -8.72
C GLU A 345 27.98 -11.11 -7.73
N GLU A 346 29.24 -11.28 -7.34
CA GLU A 346 29.66 -12.23 -6.30
C GLU A 346 28.94 -11.96 -4.97
N THR A 347 28.90 -10.71 -4.54
CA THR A 347 28.21 -10.30 -3.30
C THR A 347 26.70 -10.55 -3.39
N ARG A 348 26.09 -10.27 -4.53
CA ARG A 348 24.67 -10.53 -4.77
C ARG A 348 24.33 -12.01 -4.74
N LEU A 349 25.18 -12.86 -5.33
CA LEU A 349 25.01 -14.32 -5.29
C LEU A 349 25.14 -14.85 -3.86
N GLN A 350 26.14 -14.40 -3.10
CA GLN A 350 26.30 -14.75 -1.69
C GLN A 350 25.10 -14.32 -0.85
N LEU A 351 24.55 -13.12 -1.09
CA LEU A 351 23.34 -12.66 -0.40
C LEU A 351 22.12 -13.54 -0.74
N MET A 352 21.92 -13.89 -2.02
CA MET A 352 20.84 -14.78 -2.44
C MET A 352 20.97 -16.18 -1.81
N GLU A 353 22.20 -16.73 -1.72
CA GLU A 353 22.48 -17.99 -1.05
C GLU A 353 22.19 -17.90 0.47
N SER A 354 22.56 -16.79 1.10
CA SER A 354 22.29 -16.53 2.52
C SER A 354 20.79 -16.43 2.84
N VAL A 355 19.99 -15.81 1.96
CA VAL A 355 18.54 -15.72 2.14
C VAL A 355 17.87 -17.10 2.08
N ILE A 356 18.30 -17.97 1.16
CA ILE A 356 17.76 -19.32 1.01
C ILE A 356 18.18 -20.23 2.18
N THR A 357 19.38 -20.04 2.74
CA THR A 357 19.89 -20.82 3.87
C THR A 357 19.31 -20.38 5.22
N ASN A 358 19.14 -19.06 5.45
CA ASN A 358 18.65 -18.51 6.72
C ASN A 358 17.13 -18.36 6.84
N THR A 359 16.36 -18.60 5.78
CA THR A 359 14.89 -18.59 5.90
C THR A 359 14.41 -19.69 6.84
N THR A 360 13.36 -19.40 7.61
CA THR A 360 12.75 -20.35 8.55
C THR A 360 11.85 -21.37 7.86
N ASP A 361 11.40 -21.08 6.64
CA ASP A 361 10.59 -21.99 5.84
C ASP A 361 11.48 -23.04 5.15
N ALA A 362 10.99 -24.27 5.06
CA ALA A 362 11.69 -25.34 4.36
C ALA A 362 11.60 -25.13 2.85
N VAL A 363 12.74 -24.94 2.19
CA VAL A 363 12.85 -24.79 0.74
C VAL A 363 13.37 -26.08 0.14
N THR A 364 12.72 -26.56 -0.93
CA THR A 364 13.16 -27.73 -1.68
C THR A 364 13.12 -27.42 -3.18
N ILE A 365 14.19 -27.75 -3.91
CA ILE A 365 14.18 -27.70 -5.38
C ILE A 365 14.21 -29.13 -5.89
N THR A 366 13.33 -29.42 -6.84
CA THR A 366 13.28 -30.73 -7.49
C THR A 366 13.44 -30.61 -9.00
N GLU A 367 14.22 -31.51 -9.58
CA GLU A 367 14.38 -31.65 -11.03
C GLU A 367 13.25 -32.51 -11.61
N VAL A 368 12.76 -32.14 -12.80
CA VAL A 368 11.76 -32.91 -13.55
C VAL A 368 12.45 -34.01 -14.36
N ASP A 369 12.06 -35.28 -14.18
CA ASP A 369 12.56 -36.38 -15.01
C ASP A 369 12.06 -36.22 -16.47
N PRO A 370 12.96 -36.09 -17.48
CA PRO A 370 12.60 -35.88 -18.88
C PRO A 370 11.72 -36.99 -19.47
N ASN A 371 11.86 -38.22 -18.95
CA ASN A 371 11.13 -39.39 -19.43
C ASN A 371 9.84 -39.65 -18.64
N ASN A 372 9.65 -38.97 -17.51
CA ASN A 372 8.45 -39.09 -16.69
C ASN A 372 8.21 -37.85 -15.83
N HIS A 373 7.41 -36.92 -16.34
CA HIS A 373 7.00 -35.68 -15.68
C HIS A 373 6.34 -35.87 -14.29
N ARG A 374 6.07 -37.10 -13.83
CA ARG A 374 5.56 -37.41 -12.48
C ARG A 374 6.64 -37.81 -11.47
N ARG A 375 7.89 -37.96 -11.90
CA ARG A 375 9.03 -38.27 -11.02
C ARG A 375 9.88 -37.02 -10.85
N HIS A 376 9.74 -36.41 -9.69
CA HIS A 376 10.58 -35.31 -9.25
C HIS A 376 11.60 -35.82 -8.24
N LYS A 377 12.87 -35.48 -8.46
CA LYS A 377 13.95 -35.81 -7.53
C LYS A 377 14.41 -34.54 -6.85
N ILE A 378 14.55 -34.59 -5.53
CA ILE A 378 15.08 -33.48 -4.76
C ILE A 378 16.56 -33.31 -5.12
N ILE A 379 16.93 -32.12 -5.57
CA ILE A 379 18.32 -31.76 -5.89
C ILE A 379 18.89 -30.75 -4.89
N PHE A 380 18.02 -30.05 -4.16
CA PHE A 380 18.41 -29.08 -3.15
C PHE A 380 17.39 -29.01 -2.02
N VAL A 381 17.89 -28.85 -0.80
CA VAL A 381 17.14 -28.48 0.40
C VAL A 381 17.97 -27.48 1.21
N ASN A 382 17.31 -26.55 1.91
CA ASN A 382 17.96 -25.66 2.86
C ASN A 382 17.98 -26.25 4.29
N ASP A 383 18.65 -25.57 5.22
CA ASP A 383 18.79 -26.04 6.61
C ASP A 383 17.44 -26.13 7.35
N ALA A 384 16.50 -25.22 7.04
CA ALA A 384 15.15 -25.25 7.61
C ALA A 384 14.38 -26.52 7.22
N TYR A 385 14.58 -27.05 6.01
CA TYR A 385 14.02 -28.35 5.63
C TYR A 385 14.47 -29.47 6.57
N SER A 386 15.77 -29.51 6.90
CA SER A 386 16.29 -30.52 7.81
C SER A 386 15.78 -30.34 9.24
N LYS A 387 15.64 -29.10 9.72
CA LYS A 387 15.08 -28.80 11.05
C LYS A 387 13.60 -29.19 11.15
N ILE A 388 12.78 -28.85 10.14
CA ILE A 388 11.33 -29.12 10.15
C ILE A 388 11.04 -30.61 9.94
N THR A 389 11.71 -31.25 8.97
CA THR A 389 11.38 -32.63 8.57
C THR A 389 12.18 -33.69 9.33
N GLY A 390 13.30 -33.33 9.95
CA GLY A 390 14.21 -34.25 10.64
C GLY A 390 15.09 -35.11 9.71
N TYR A 391 15.02 -34.90 8.39
CA TYR A 391 15.88 -35.58 7.42
C TYR A 391 17.13 -34.75 7.11
N SER A 392 18.31 -35.39 7.04
CA SER A 392 19.52 -34.69 6.59
C SER A 392 19.49 -34.46 5.08
N LYS A 393 20.26 -33.48 4.60
CA LYS A 393 20.40 -33.19 3.17
C LYS A 393 20.80 -34.45 2.39
N GLU A 394 21.83 -35.16 2.86
CA GLU A 394 22.38 -36.38 2.23
C GLU A 394 21.33 -37.49 2.11
N GLU A 395 20.38 -37.54 3.04
CA GLU A 395 19.33 -38.57 3.04
C GLU A 395 18.21 -38.31 2.03
N VAL A 396 18.01 -37.06 1.60
CA VAL A 396 16.88 -36.66 0.75
C VAL A 396 17.26 -36.28 -0.66
N ILE A 397 18.51 -35.88 -0.90
CA ILE A 397 18.99 -35.66 -2.27
C ILE A 397 18.80 -36.94 -3.10
N GLY A 398 18.26 -36.78 -4.30
CA GLY A 398 17.93 -37.86 -5.23
C GLY A 398 16.62 -38.60 -4.94
N LYS A 399 15.98 -38.37 -3.79
CA LYS A 399 14.70 -39.02 -3.43
C LYS A 399 13.49 -38.19 -3.88
N SER A 400 12.32 -38.81 -3.83
CA SER A 400 11.05 -38.14 -4.12
C SER A 400 10.55 -37.34 -2.91
N PRO A 401 9.96 -36.14 -3.11
CA PRO A 401 9.30 -35.38 -2.03
C PRO A 401 8.18 -36.12 -1.31
N LYS A 402 7.70 -37.23 -1.88
CA LYS A 402 6.69 -38.11 -1.27
C LYS A 402 7.15 -38.80 0.02
N ILE A 403 8.43 -38.72 0.35
CA ILE A 403 8.98 -39.27 1.61
C ILE A 403 8.31 -38.70 2.87
N LEU A 404 7.75 -37.50 2.80
CA LEU A 404 7.04 -36.86 3.90
C LEU A 404 5.55 -37.25 3.98
N GLN A 405 5.04 -38.05 3.04
CA GLN A 405 3.62 -38.44 3.02
C GLN A 405 3.40 -39.68 3.89
N GLY A 406 2.23 -39.79 4.51
CA GLY A 406 1.85 -40.93 5.31
C GLY A 406 0.34 -41.17 5.33
N PRO A 407 -0.18 -41.95 6.30
CA PRO A 407 -1.56 -42.45 6.27
C PRO A 407 -2.63 -41.36 6.25
N LYS A 408 -2.44 -40.26 6.99
CA LYS A 408 -3.40 -39.14 7.08
C LYS A 408 -3.16 -38.03 6.05
N THR A 409 -2.18 -38.19 5.17
CA THR A 409 -1.98 -37.21 4.09
C THR A 409 -3.14 -37.29 3.11
N ASP A 410 -3.83 -36.17 2.88
CA ASP A 410 -5.01 -36.12 2.01
C ASP A 410 -4.64 -36.48 0.56
N LYS A 411 -5.12 -37.63 0.10
CA LYS A 411 -4.86 -38.16 -1.24
C LYS A 411 -5.59 -37.37 -2.34
N THR A 412 -6.72 -36.75 -2.00
CA THR A 412 -7.57 -35.97 -2.90
C THR A 412 -6.85 -34.67 -3.28
N GLU A 413 -6.34 -33.95 -2.28
CA GLU A 413 -5.51 -32.76 -2.51
C GLU A 413 -4.21 -33.09 -3.24
N LEU A 414 -3.55 -34.22 -2.92
CA LEU A 414 -2.37 -34.65 -3.67
C LEU A 414 -2.66 -34.99 -5.14
N HIS A 415 -3.88 -35.44 -5.47
CA HIS A 415 -4.30 -35.65 -6.85
C HIS A 415 -4.39 -34.32 -7.62
N ARG A 416 -5.07 -33.32 -7.03
CA ARG A 416 -5.17 -31.94 -7.56
C ARG A 416 -3.79 -31.30 -7.77
N VAL A 417 -2.89 -31.49 -6.81
CA VAL A 417 -1.49 -31.02 -6.93
C VAL A 417 -0.78 -31.74 -8.07
N GLY A 418 -1.00 -33.05 -8.24
CA GLY A 418 -0.45 -33.81 -9.37
C GLY A 418 -0.91 -33.32 -10.74
N GLU A 419 -2.16 -32.85 -10.86
CA GLU A 419 -2.65 -32.20 -12.08
C GLU A 419 -2.03 -30.82 -12.31
N SER A 420 -1.87 -30.02 -11.25
CA SER A 420 -1.21 -28.71 -11.32
C SER A 420 0.25 -28.86 -11.77
N ILE A 421 0.95 -29.88 -11.27
CA ILE A 421 2.31 -30.23 -11.69
C ILE A 421 2.35 -30.64 -13.17
N LYS A 422 1.39 -31.43 -13.64
CA LYS A 422 1.29 -31.85 -15.06
C LYS A 422 1.12 -30.66 -16.00
N ASN A 423 0.37 -29.65 -15.56
CA ASN A 423 0.06 -28.46 -16.35
C ASN A 423 1.03 -27.29 -16.10
N PHE A 424 2.08 -27.49 -15.31
CA PHE A 424 3.04 -26.45 -14.90
C PHE A 424 2.36 -25.20 -14.32
N GLN A 425 1.33 -25.40 -13.50
CA GLN A 425 0.63 -24.33 -12.80
C GLN A 425 1.14 -24.24 -11.35
N PRO A 426 1.44 -23.03 -10.85
CA PRO A 426 1.75 -22.85 -9.43
C PRO A 426 0.52 -23.20 -8.59
N CYS A 427 0.74 -23.85 -7.45
CA CYS A 427 -0.35 -24.21 -6.55
C CYS A 427 0.06 -24.10 -5.08
N ARG A 428 -0.95 -23.85 -4.24
CA ARG A 428 -0.82 -23.84 -2.79
C ARG A 428 -1.82 -24.82 -2.19
N PHE A 429 -1.40 -25.53 -1.15
CA PHE A 429 -2.19 -26.54 -0.48
C PHE A 429 -1.66 -26.81 0.92
N GLU A 430 -2.51 -27.38 1.78
CA GLU A 430 -2.18 -27.74 3.14
C GLU A 430 -2.41 -29.23 3.31
N VAL A 431 -1.40 -29.94 3.82
CA VAL A 431 -1.48 -31.39 4.02
C VAL A 431 -0.73 -31.81 5.28
N ILE A 432 -1.18 -32.89 5.90
CA ILE A 432 -0.43 -33.54 6.98
C ILE A 432 0.78 -34.23 6.36
N ASN A 433 1.97 -33.90 6.86
CA ASN A 433 3.24 -34.53 6.53
C ASN A 433 3.83 -35.19 7.78
N TYR A 434 4.79 -36.07 7.55
CA TYR A 434 5.45 -36.86 8.58
C TYR A 434 6.93 -36.52 8.62
N LYS A 435 7.42 -36.21 9.81
CA LYS A 435 8.85 -36.07 10.09
C LYS A 435 9.53 -37.45 10.06
N LYS A 436 10.87 -37.49 10.05
CA LYS A 436 11.65 -38.75 10.05
C LYS A 436 11.31 -39.68 11.23
N ASN A 437 11.01 -39.12 12.40
CA ASN A 437 10.56 -39.83 13.61
C ASN A 437 9.09 -40.30 13.54
N ARG A 438 8.40 -40.09 12.41
CA ARG A 438 6.97 -40.34 12.17
C ARG A 438 5.99 -39.43 12.92
N GLU A 439 6.48 -38.33 13.50
CA GLU A 439 5.62 -37.30 14.06
C GLU A 439 4.84 -36.58 12.94
N GLU A 440 3.56 -36.38 13.18
CA GLU A 440 2.65 -35.68 12.26
C GLU A 440 2.81 -34.17 12.42
N PHE A 441 2.87 -33.44 11.31
CA PHE A 441 2.84 -31.99 11.31
C PHE A 441 2.04 -31.47 10.11
N TRP A 442 1.34 -30.36 10.31
CA TRP A 442 0.64 -29.68 9.22
C TRP A 442 1.63 -28.88 8.39
N SER A 443 1.63 -29.10 7.09
CA SER A 443 2.53 -28.46 6.15
C SER A 443 1.73 -27.62 5.16
N SER A 444 1.93 -26.29 5.20
CA SER A 444 1.47 -25.38 4.14
C SER A 444 2.53 -25.35 3.05
N ILE A 445 2.18 -25.80 1.85
CA ILE A 445 3.12 -25.99 0.74
C ILE A 445 2.73 -25.07 -0.41
N SER A 446 3.69 -24.27 -0.88
CA SER A 446 3.60 -23.53 -2.15
C SER A 446 4.56 -24.16 -3.15
N LEU A 447 4.02 -24.60 -4.30
CA LEU A 447 4.78 -25.16 -5.41
C LEU A 447 4.77 -24.19 -6.60
N SER A 448 5.93 -23.93 -7.17
CA SER A 448 6.07 -23.11 -8.38
C SER A 448 7.07 -23.74 -9.35
N PRO A 449 6.78 -23.79 -10.66
CA PRO A 449 7.71 -24.29 -11.64
C PRO A 449 8.77 -23.24 -11.99
N ILE A 450 9.97 -23.68 -12.33
CA ILE A 450 11.10 -22.84 -12.76
C ILE A 450 11.38 -23.14 -14.23
N ALA A 451 11.29 -22.11 -15.06
CA ALA A 451 11.65 -22.16 -16.47
C ALA A 451 13.18 -22.14 -16.64
N GLY A 452 13.71 -23.02 -17.49
CA GLY A 452 15.09 -22.92 -17.98
C GLY A 452 15.22 -21.89 -19.11
N ASN A 453 16.45 -21.68 -19.57
CA ASN A 453 16.79 -20.66 -20.58
C ASN A 453 16.04 -20.77 -21.92
N ASN A 454 15.47 -21.94 -22.22
CA ASN A 454 14.78 -22.23 -23.48
C ASN A 454 13.24 -22.14 -23.36
N GLY A 455 12.73 -21.60 -22.24
CA GLY A 455 11.28 -21.54 -21.95
C GLY A 455 10.66 -22.86 -21.50
N GLN A 456 11.43 -23.95 -21.43
CA GLN A 456 10.99 -25.24 -20.91
C GLN A 456 11.14 -25.29 -19.39
N TYR A 457 10.10 -25.72 -18.67
CA TYR A 457 10.17 -25.92 -17.23
C TYR A 457 11.05 -27.13 -16.88
N THR A 458 12.12 -26.89 -16.13
CA THR A 458 13.15 -27.89 -15.80
C THR A 458 13.12 -28.30 -14.33
N HIS A 459 12.68 -27.39 -13.45
CA HIS A 459 12.71 -27.58 -12.01
C HIS A 459 11.41 -27.10 -11.36
N TRP A 460 11.20 -27.49 -10.11
CA TRP A 460 10.14 -26.99 -9.24
C TRP A 460 10.75 -26.52 -7.93
N ILE A 461 10.26 -25.40 -7.40
CA ILE A 461 10.54 -24.96 -6.04
C ILE A 461 9.31 -25.21 -5.16
N ALA A 462 9.55 -25.81 -4.00
CA ALA A 462 8.57 -26.01 -2.94
C ALA A 462 9.00 -25.21 -1.72
N ILE A 463 8.12 -24.34 -1.23
CA ILE A 463 8.26 -23.67 0.07
C ILE A 463 7.27 -24.33 1.02
N LYS A 464 7.74 -24.84 2.15
CA LYS A 464 6.94 -25.56 3.13
C LYS A 464 7.06 -24.89 4.50
N ARG A 465 5.92 -24.58 5.10
CA ARG A 465 5.82 -24.03 6.45
C ARG A 465 5.11 -25.01 7.36
N ASP A 466 5.69 -25.27 8.54
CA ASP A 466 5.00 -25.99 9.61
C ASP A 466 3.94 -25.07 10.22
N ILE A 467 2.66 -25.46 10.14
CA ILE A 467 1.52 -24.70 10.66
C ILE A 467 0.78 -25.47 11.75
N THR A 468 1.43 -26.47 12.38
CA THR A 468 0.80 -27.35 13.38
C THR A 468 0.25 -26.56 14.56
N ASP A 469 1.05 -25.67 15.15
CA ASP A 469 0.62 -24.83 16.27
C ASP A 469 -0.52 -23.90 15.87
N SER A 470 -0.46 -23.34 14.66
CA SER A 470 -1.51 -22.47 14.12
C SER A 470 -2.83 -23.22 13.97
N LYS A 471 -2.81 -24.47 13.48
CA LYS A 471 -4.02 -25.31 13.35
C LYS A 471 -4.56 -25.74 14.70
N ALA A 472 -3.69 -26.01 15.68
CA ALA A 472 -4.12 -26.35 17.04
C ALA A 472 -4.85 -25.19 17.71
N LEU A 473 -4.30 -23.97 17.61
CA LEU A 473 -4.93 -22.75 18.11
C LEU A 473 -6.25 -22.45 17.41
N GLU A 474 -6.32 -22.63 16.09
CA GLU A 474 -7.56 -22.44 15.32
C GLU A 474 -8.66 -23.41 15.79
N GLN A 475 -8.33 -24.69 16.00
CA GLN A 475 -9.29 -25.68 16.52
C GLN A 475 -9.71 -25.39 17.97
N GLU A 476 -8.78 -24.98 18.82
CA GLU A 476 -9.10 -24.61 20.21
C GLU A 476 -10.05 -23.41 20.25
N PHE A 477 -9.80 -22.40 19.40
CA PHE A 477 -10.67 -21.24 19.28
C PHE A 477 -12.07 -21.62 18.79
N ILE A 478 -12.18 -22.44 17.75
CA ILE A 478 -13.47 -22.93 17.24
C ILE A 478 -14.21 -23.70 18.34
N SER A 479 -13.55 -24.63 19.04
CA SER A 479 -14.18 -25.40 20.12
C SER A 479 -14.61 -24.53 21.30
N ALA A 480 -13.81 -23.53 21.66
CA ALA A 480 -14.18 -22.57 22.71
C ALA A 480 -15.40 -21.74 22.31
N LYS A 481 -15.46 -21.28 21.06
CA LYS A 481 -16.61 -20.55 20.51
C LYS A 481 -17.87 -21.42 20.49
N GLU A 482 -17.80 -22.64 19.98
CA GLU A 482 -18.93 -23.58 19.94
C GLU A 482 -19.46 -23.90 21.34
N LYS A 483 -18.56 -24.10 22.33
CA LYS A 483 -18.96 -24.32 23.73
C LYS A 483 -19.65 -23.10 24.33
N ALA A 484 -19.15 -21.89 24.03
CA ALA A 484 -19.77 -20.65 24.51
C ALA A 484 -21.17 -20.44 23.89
N GLU A 485 -21.31 -20.65 22.58
CA GLU A 485 -22.59 -20.54 21.87
C GLU A 485 -23.60 -21.59 22.34
N ALA A 486 -23.18 -22.85 22.49
CA ALA A 486 -24.01 -23.92 23.04
C ALA A 486 -24.45 -23.62 24.48
N GLY A 487 -23.54 -23.12 25.32
CA GLY A 487 -23.86 -22.71 26.69
C GLY A 487 -24.87 -21.57 26.74
N SER A 488 -24.71 -20.56 25.88
CA SER A 488 -25.66 -19.43 25.79
C SER A 488 -27.04 -19.89 25.32
N LYS A 489 -27.11 -20.75 24.29
CA LYS A 489 -28.37 -21.28 23.78
C LYS A 489 -29.08 -22.13 24.83
N ALA A 490 -28.37 -23.04 25.50
CA ALA A 490 -28.91 -23.86 26.58
C ALA A 490 -29.42 -23.00 27.75
N LYS A 491 -28.71 -21.93 28.12
CA LYS A 491 -29.14 -20.97 29.14
C LYS A 491 -30.46 -20.28 28.75
N SER A 492 -30.59 -19.83 27.50
CA SER A 492 -31.82 -19.20 27.02
C SER A 492 -33.01 -20.15 26.95
N GLU A 493 -32.81 -21.38 26.46
CA GLU A 493 -33.86 -22.41 26.39
C GLU A 493 -34.29 -22.85 27.80
N PHE A 494 -33.33 -23.02 28.73
CA PHE A 494 -33.62 -23.31 30.12
C PHE A 494 -34.48 -22.21 30.77
N LEU A 495 -34.12 -20.93 30.58
CA LEU A 495 -34.87 -19.82 31.16
C LEU A 495 -36.28 -19.66 30.55
N ALA A 496 -36.43 -19.91 29.25
CA ALA A 496 -37.73 -19.92 28.60
C ALA A 496 -38.64 -21.02 29.18
N ASN A 497 -38.13 -22.25 29.29
CA ASN A 497 -38.88 -23.37 29.85
C ASN A 497 -39.18 -23.16 31.34
N MET A 498 -38.21 -22.74 32.14
CA MET A 498 -38.41 -22.45 33.57
C MET A 498 -39.44 -21.34 33.78
N SER A 499 -39.44 -20.28 32.97
CA SER A 499 -40.48 -19.28 33.09
C SER A 499 -41.86 -19.83 32.81
N HIS A 500 -42.01 -20.74 31.83
CA HIS A 500 -43.29 -21.36 31.53
C HIS A 500 -43.76 -22.24 32.70
N GLU A 501 -42.84 -23.03 33.26
CA GLU A 501 -43.08 -23.91 34.41
C GLU A 501 -43.41 -23.15 35.70
N ILE A 502 -42.86 -21.94 35.89
CA ILE A 502 -43.18 -21.10 37.06
C ILE A 502 -44.46 -20.28 36.82
N ARG A 503 -44.70 -19.81 35.59
CA ARG A 503 -45.86 -19.00 35.24
C ARG A 503 -47.17 -19.77 35.41
N THR A 504 -47.23 -21.03 35.00
CA THR A 504 -48.45 -21.85 35.07
C THR A 504 -49.02 -21.95 36.50
N PRO A 505 -48.28 -22.44 37.52
CA PRO A 505 -48.80 -22.51 38.88
C PRO A 505 -49.07 -21.12 39.49
N LEU A 506 -48.27 -20.11 39.13
CA LEU A 506 -48.45 -18.76 39.63
C LEU A 506 -49.74 -18.11 39.11
N ASN A 507 -50.04 -18.31 37.84
CA ASN A 507 -51.29 -17.85 37.22
C ASN A 507 -52.51 -18.51 37.87
N SER A 508 -52.42 -19.79 38.25
CA SER A 508 -53.48 -20.46 39.01
C SER A 508 -53.67 -19.81 40.39
N VAL A 509 -52.58 -19.52 41.12
CA VAL A 509 -52.65 -18.83 42.42
C VAL A 509 -53.27 -17.44 42.29
N ILE A 510 -52.89 -16.67 41.27
CA ILE A 510 -53.47 -15.35 40.99
C ILE A 510 -54.96 -15.46 40.69
N GLY A 511 -55.36 -16.37 39.79
CA GLY A 511 -56.75 -16.57 39.39
C GLY A 511 -57.65 -16.99 40.56
N PHE A 512 -57.22 -17.95 41.37
CA PHE A 512 -57.99 -18.36 42.56
C PHE A 512 -58.04 -17.27 43.62
N SER A 513 -56.94 -16.53 43.84
CA SER A 513 -56.94 -15.42 44.80
C SER A 513 -57.88 -14.30 44.36
N ASP A 514 -57.93 -13.97 43.06
CA ASP A 514 -58.86 -13.00 42.50
C ASP A 514 -60.33 -13.44 42.66
N LEU A 515 -60.62 -14.72 42.37
CA LEU A 515 -61.96 -15.29 42.58
C LEU A 515 -62.37 -15.22 44.05
N VAL A 516 -61.46 -15.55 44.98
CA VAL A 516 -61.73 -15.49 46.42
C VAL A 516 -61.98 -14.05 46.86
N LEU A 517 -61.22 -13.07 46.38
CA LEU A 517 -61.45 -11.64 46.66
C LEU A 517 -62.82 -11.13 46.21
N LYS A 518 -63.46 -11.79 45.24
CA LYS A 518 -64.81 -11.48 44.75
C LYS A 518 -65.92 -12.18 45.55
N THR A 519 -65.59 -13.01 46.54
CA THR A 519 -66.56 -13.65 47.44
C THR A 519 -66.82 -12.84 48.71
N GLN A 520 -67.79 -13.25 49.54
CA GLN A 520 -67.97 -12.66 50.86
C GLN A 520 -66.85 -13.13 51.79
N LEU A 521 -65.90 -12.23 52.07
CA LEU A 521 -64.78 -12.44 52.98
C LEU A 521 -64.96 -11.62 54.26
N ASP A 522 -64.40 -12.12 55.37
CA ASP A 522 -64.14 -11.26 56.53
C ASP A 522 -62.91 -10.37 56.29
N GLU A 523 -62.77 -9.29 57.07
CA GLU A 523 -61.71 -8.29 56.91
C GLU A 523 -60.29 -8.89 57.00
N THR A 524 -60.13 -10.00 57.75
CA THR A 524 -58.84 -10.67 57.91
C THR A 524 -58.54 -11.57 56.70
N GLN A 525 -59.54 -12.29 56.19
CA GLN A 525 -59.47 -13.11 54.99
C GLN A 525 -59.20 -12.26 53.75
N GLU A 526 -59.85 -11.11 53.61
CA GLU A 526 -59.59 -10.16 52.53
C GLU A 526 -58.14 -9.68 52.56
N GLN A 527 -57.61 -9.32 53.74
CA GLN A 527 -56.20 -8.95 53.89
C GLN A 527 -55.24 -10.08 53.51
N TYR A 528 -55.49 -11.32 53.94
CA TYR A 528 -54.64 -12.47 53.61
C TYR A 528 -54.63 -12.76 52.11
N ILE A 529 -55.81 -12.83 51.49
CA ILE A 529 -55.92 -13.14 50.07
C ILE A 529 -55.38 -11.98 49.23
N SER A 530 -55.61 -10.73 49.64
CA SER A 530 -55.01 -9.55 49.00
C SER A 530 -53.48 -9.59 49.06
N ALA A 531 -52.91 -10.00 50.20
CA ALA A 531 -51.46 -10.17 50.34
C ALA A 531 -50.90 -11.29 49.44
N VAL A 532 -51.60 -12.43 49.34
CA VAL A 532 -51.24 -13.53 48.43
C VAL A 532 -51.30 -13.07 46.98
N TYR A 533 -52.40 -12.40 46.59
CA TYR A 533 -52.59 -11.87 45.24
C TYR A 533 -51.51 -10.86 44.84
N LYS A 534 -51.20 -9.88 45.72
CA LYS A 534 -50.13 -8.90 45.50
C LYS A 534 -48.75 -9.56 45.39
N SER A 535 -48.47 -10.55 46.23
CA SER A 535 -47.19 -11.28 46.22
C SER A 535 -47.03 -12.13 44.96
N ALA A 536 -48.10 -12.78 44.52
CA ALA A 536 -48.10 -13.61 43.31
C ALA A 536 -47.89 -12.75 42.05
N ASN A 537 -48.58 -11.62 41.93
CA ASN A 537 -48.36 -10.66 40.85
C ASN A 537 -46.92 -10.10 40.85
N SER A 538 -46.41 -9.72 42.03
CA SER A 538 -45.02 -9.25 42.15
C SER A 538 -44.01 -10.31 41.68
N LEU A 539 -44.24 -11.59 41.99
CA LEU A 539 -43.36 -12.67 41.52
C LEU A 539 -43.44 -12.85 39.99
N LEU A 540 -44.63 -12.68 39.41
CA LEU A 540 -44.85 -12.77 37.97
C LEU A 540 -44.06 -11.67 37.24
N ASP A 541 -44.06 -10.45 37.79
CA ASP A 541 -43.31 -9.32 37.26
C ASP A 541 -41.80 -9.59 37.28
N ILE A 542 -41.27 -10.13 38.38
CA ILE A 542 -39.85 -10.51 38.50
C ILE A 542 -39.47 -11.55 37.44
N ILE A 543 -40.32 -12.56 37.22
CA ILE A 543 -40.07 -13.60 36.22
C ILE A 543 -40.06 -12.99 34.81
N ASN A 544 -41.01 -12.11 34.52
CA ASN A 544 -41.08 -11.42 33.24
C ASN A 544 -39.86 -10.51 33.02
N GLU A 545 -39.37 -9.80 34.04
CA GLU A 545 -38.13 -9.03 33.99
C GLU A 545 -36.91 -9.91 33.66
N ILE A 546 -36.78 -11.07 34.31
CA ILE A 546 -35.68 -12.02 34.05
C ILE A 546 -35.75 -12.55 32.62
N LEU A 547 -36.95 -12.88 32.13
CA LEU A 547 -37.15 -13.31 30.76
C LEU A 547 -36.79 -12.22 29.75
N ASP A 548 -37.28 -11.01 29.95
CA ASP A 548 -36.97 -9.87 29.08
C ASP A 548 -35.46 -9.64 29.05
N PHE A 549 -34.80 -9.63 30.22
CA PHE A 549 -33.34 -9.52 30.31
C PHE A 549 -32.62 -10.63 29.51
N SER A 550 -33.10 -11.87 29.62
CA SER A 550 -32.52 -13.02 28.92
C SER A 550 -32.73 -12.98 27.40
N LYS A 551 -33.90 -12.51 26.95
CA LYS A 551 -34.20 -12.32 25.51
C LYS A 551 -33.33 -11.22 24.92
N ILE A 552 -33.10 -10.14 25.67
CA ILE A 552 -32.24 -9.04 25.25
C ILE A 552 -30.78 -9.51 25.17
N GLU A 553 -30.26 -10.27 26.16
CA GLU A 553 -28.90 -10.84 26.09
C GLU A 553 -28.70 -11.79 24.91
N ALA A 554 -29.73 -12.55 24.57
CA ALA A 554 -29.72 -13.47 23.43
C ALA A 554 -29.92 -12.77 22.06
N GLY A 555 -30.15 -11.44 22.03
CA GLY A 555 -30.44 -10.69 20.80
C GLY A 555 -31.76 -11.07 20.14
N LYS A 556 -32.72 -11.64 20.89
CA LYS A 556 -34.03 -12.12 20.38
C LYS A 556 -35.19 -11.15 20.59
N LEU A 557 -34.96 -10.01 21.23
CA LEU A 557 -36.00 -9.00 21.47
C LEU A 557 -36.06 -8.02 20.31
N GLU A 558 -37.22 -7.94 19.66
CA GLU A 558 -37.50 -6.99 18.58
C GLU A 558 -38.37 -5.83 19.10
N ILE A 559 -38.14 -4.63 18.57
CA ILE A 559 -38.90 -3.41 18.92
C ILE A 559 -40.02 -3.22 17.89
N GLU A 560 -41.26 -3.12 18.36
CA GLU A 560 -42.44 -2.99 17.49
C GLU A 560 -42.89 -1.52 17.41
N ILE A 561 -42.61 -0.88 16.27
CA ILE A 561 -42.89 0.55 16.08
C ILE A 561 -44.33 0.77 15.58
N HIS A 562 -45.15 1.45 16.38
CA HIS A 562 -46.53 1.81 16.06
C HIS A 562 -46.77 3.32 16.17
N LYS A 563 -47.85 3.81 15.55
CA LYS A 563 -48.32 5.18 15.77
C LYS A 563 -48.91 5.29 17.17
N THR A 564 -48.35 6.16 18.00
CA THR A 564 -48.70 6.28 19.43
C THR A 564 -49.05 7.72 19.78
N ASP A 565 -50.14 7.92 20.53
CA ASP A 565 -50.49 9.21 21.13
C ASP A 565 -49.65 9.42 22.39
N ILE A 566 -48.73 10.40 22.35
CA ILE A 566 -47.78 10.66 23.44
C ILE A 566 -48.46 11.25 24.68
N LEU A 567 -49.55 12.02 24.47
CA LEU A 567 -50.33 12.60 25.57
C LEU A 567 -51.07 11.50 26.32
N GLU A 568 -51.74 10.62 25.58
CA GLU A 568 -52.45 9.48 26.16
C GLU A 568 -51.49 8.54 26.91
N LEU A 569 -50.32 8.27 26.33
CA LEU A 569 -49.27 7.48 26.97
C LEU A 569 -48.85 8.09 28.32
N GLY A 570 -48.55 9.39 28.35
CA GLY A 570 -48.18 10.10 29.56
C GLY A 570 -49.29 10.11 30.62
N TYR A 571 -50.55 10.33 30.22
CA TYR A 571 -51.70 10.29 31.14
C TYR A 571 -51.91 8.91 31.75
N GLN A 572 -51.86 7.84 30.95
CA GLN A 572 -52.02 6.47 31.45
C GLN A 572 -50.91 6.09 32.43
N ILE A 573 -49.66 6.52 32.17
CA ILE A 573 -48.55 6.29 33.09
C ILE A 573 -48.75 7.05 34.40
N GLY A 574 -49.16 8.32 34.32
CA GLY A 574 -49.48 9.13 35.49
C GLY A 574 -50.59 8.51 36.35
N ASP A 575 -51.64 7.99 35.72
CA ASP A 575 -52.75 7.33 36.42
C ASP A 575 -52.28 6.10 37.22
N ILE A 576 -51.43 5.25 36.62
CA ILE A 576 -50.91 4.04 37.27
C ILE A 576 -50.10 4.38 38.52
N VAL A 577 -49.28 5.42 38.47
CA VAL A 577 -48.37 5.79 39.57
C VAL A 577 -49.06 6.68 40.61
N SER A 578 -50.13 7.39 40.24
CA SER A 578 -50.83 8.34 41.12
C SER A 578 -51.22 7.74 42.47
N PHE A 579 -51.75 6.51 42.48
CA PHE A 579 -52.15 5.82 43.70
C PHE A 579 -50.96 5.53 44.62
N GLN A 580 -49.84 5.07 44.06
CA GLN A 580 -48.63 4.74 44.82
C GLN A 580 -47.96 5.98 45.42
N ALA A 581 -47.95 7.09 44.66
CA ALA A 581 -47.45 8.37 45.14
C ALA A 581 -48.30 8.90 46.30
N TYR A 582 -49.64 8.80 46.18
CA TYR A 582 -50.57 9.23 47.21
C TYR A 582 -50.44 8.44 48.52
N GLU A 583 -50.30 7.11 48.48
CA GLU A 583 -50.09 6.32 49.72
C GLU A 583 -48.88 6.80 50.54
N LYS A 584 -47.90 7.43 49.89
CA LYS A 584 -46.73 8.04 50.54
C LYS A 584 -46.83 9.55 50.77
N ASN A 585 -47.98 10.17 50.47
CA ASN A 585 -48.19 11.62 50.47
C ASN A 585 -47.15 12.36 49.61
N LEU A 586 -46.84 11.82 48.43
CA LEU A 586 -45.96 12.44 47.44
C LEU A 586 -46.81 13.12 46.37
N GLU A 587 -46.38 14.31 45.94
CA GLU A 587 -47.05 15.01 44.86
C GLU A 587 -46.52 14.55 43.49
N LEU A 588 -47.42 14.15 42.59
CA LEU A 588 -47.08 13.71 41.24
C LEU A 588 -47.40 14.83 40.24
N LEU A 589 -46.38 15.34 39.56
CA LEU A 589 -46.47 16.37 38.55
C LEU A 589 -46.37 15.75 37.16
N LEU A 590 -47.32 16.04 36.28
CA LEU A 590 -47.31 15.57 34.89
C LEU A 590 -47.10 16.75 33.94
N ASN A 591 -45.84 16.99 33.57
CA ASN A 591 -45.40 18.15 32.81
C ASN A 591 -45.15 17.78 31.33
N ILE A 592 -46.22 17.74 30.54
CA ILE A 592 -46.11 17.48 29.10
C ILE A 592 -46.19 18.81 28.35
N SER A 593 -45.10 19.18 27.67
CA SER A 593 -45.02 20.45 26.95
C SER A 593 -46.10 20.55 25.86
N PRO A 594 -46.79 21.69 25.74
CA PRO A 594 -47.86 21.88 24.76
C PRO A 594 -47.36 21.94 23.31
N TYR A 595 -46.05 22.10 23.11
CA TYR A 595 -45.41 22.11 21.80
C TYR A 595 -45.01 20.71 21.31
N VAL A 596 -45.31 19.67 22.09
CA VAL A 596 -45.06 18.27 21.73
C VAL A 596 -46.11 17.81 20.71
N PRO A 597 -45.70 17.34 19.51
CA PRO A 597 -46.61 16.73 18.55
C PRO A 597 -47.37 15.55 19.16
N ARG A 598 -48.67 15.46 18.88
CA ARG A 598 -49.56 14.46 19.47
C ARG A 598 -49.14 13.02 19.18
N PHE A 599 -48.69 12.73 17.95
CA PHE A 599 -48.38 11.36 17.53
C PHE A 599 -46.89 11.16 17.25
N ILE A 600 -46.34 10.06 17.77
CA ILE A 600 -44.97 9.59 17.51
C ILE A 600 -44.97 8.13 17.06
N TRP A 601 -43.97 7.72 16.28
CA TRP A 601 -43.79 6.31 15.88
C TRP A 601 -42.83 5.61 16.83
N THR A 602 -43.34 4.78 17.72
CA THR A 602 -42.49 4.13 18.73
C THR A 602 -43.13 2.85 19.26
N ASP A 603 -42.39 2.12 20.07
CA ASP A 603 -42.93 1.02 20.85
C ASP A 603 -43.49 1.55 22.19
N ALA A 604 -44.79 1.79 22.20
CA ALA A 604 -45.50 2.32 23.36
C ALA A 604 -45.41 1.41 24.60
N VAL A 605 -45.34 0.08 24.39
CA VAL A 605 -45.26 -0.88 25.49
C VAL A 605 -43.92 -0.76 26.19
N ARG A 606 -42.82 -0.67 25.42
CA ARG A 606 -41.47 -0.53 25.97
C ARG A 606 -41.23 0.83 26.60
N ILE A 607 -41.69 1.93 26.00
CA ILE A 607 -41.61 3.24 26.66
C ILE A 607 -42.39 3.25 27.97
N ARG A 608 -43.62 2.70 27.98
CA ARG A 608 -44.41 2.59 29.21
C ARG A 608 -43.68 1.79 30.29
N GLN A 609 -43.07 0.65 29.92
CA GLN A 609 -42.26 -0.18 30.82
C GLN A 609 -41.09 0.62 31.42
N ILE A 610 -40.36 1.36 30.59
CA ILE A 610 -39.25 2.22 31.05
C ILE A 610 -39.76 3.28 32.02
N LEU A 611 -40.79 4.05 31.66
CA LEU A 611 -41.27 5.16 32.47
C LEU A 611 -41.93 4.73 33.77
N ILE A 612 -42.69 3.62 33.78
CA ILE A 612 -43.25 3.04 35.01
C ILE A 612 -42.13 2.58 35.94
N ASN A 613 -41.07 1.96 35.41
CA ASN A 613 -39.92 1.56 36.24
C ASN A 613 -39.19 2.78 36.84
N LEU A 614 -38.96 3.83 36.05
CA LEU A 614 -38.34 5.07 36.55
C LEU A 614 -39.21 5.77 37.61
N LEU A 615 -40.51 5.91 37.37
CA LEU A 615 -41.44 6.51 38.32
C LEU A 615 -41.65 5.66 39.58
N GLY A 616 -41.67 4.34 39.43
CA GLY A 616 -41.72 3.41 40.57
C GLY A 616 -40.49 3.55 41.47
N ASN A 617 -39.30 3.73 40.87
CA ASN A 617 -38.09 4.06 41.63
C ASN A 617 -38.20 5.43 42.31
N ALA A 618 -38.70 6.46 41.62
CA ALA A 618 -38.92 7.78 42.21
C ALA A 618 -39.85 7.73 43.45
N VAL A 619 -40.98 7.01 43.36
CA VAL A 619 -41.91 6.78 44.51
C VAL A 619 -41.22 6.00 45.62
N LYS A 620 -40.40 5.00 45.26
CA LYS A 620 -39.72 4.15 46.23
C LYS A 620 -38.71 4.93 47.07
N PHE A 621 -37.91 5.79 46.45
CA PHE A 621 -36.76 6.48 47.07
C PHE A 621 -37.06 7.90 47.57
N THR A 622 -38.27 8.41 47.32
CA THR A 622 -38.76 9.67 47.90
C THR A 622 -39.63 9.40 49.11
N ALA A 623 -39.31 10.02 50.25
CA ALA A 623 -40.08 9.85 51.48
C ALA A 623 -41.15 10.95 51.66
N LYS A 624 -40.81 12.18 51.29
CA LYS A 624 -41.69 13.37 51.27
C LYS A 624 -41.22 14.28 50.14
N GLY A 625 -42.14 15.02 49.53
CA GLY A 625 -41.85 15.91 48.42
C GLY A 625 -42.65 15.54 47.19
N GLU A 626 -42.02 15.66 46.04
CA GLU A 626 -42.67 15.56 44.74
C GLU A 626 -41.86 14.73 43.73
N ILE A 627 -42.57 14.24 42.73
CA ILE A 627 -42.09 13.47 41.59
C ILE A 627 -42.66 14.10 40.32
N GLU A 628 -41.84 14.33 39.32
CA GLU A 628 -42.25 14.92 38.04
C GLU A 628 -41.97 13.96 36.88
N LEU A 629 -42.99 13.68 36.07
CA LEU A 629 -42.81 13.15 34.71
C LEU A 629 -42.87 14.33 33.74
N LYS A 630 -41.75 14.64 33.08
CA LYS A 630 -41.65 15.71 32.10
C LYS A 630 -41.33 15.18 30.70
N ILE A 631 -42.12 15.63 29.72
CA ILE A 631 -41.96 15.29 28.30
C ILE A 631 -41.84 16.59 27.49
N GLU A 632 -40.72 16.76 26.77
CA GLU A 632 -40.45 17.96 25.99
C GLU A 632 -39.88 17.64 24.61
N LEU A 633 -40.18 18.50 23.63
CA LEU A 633 -39.59 18.46 22.29
C LEU A 633 -38.31 19.33 22.29
N LEU A 634 -37.15 18.73 22.04
CA LEU A 634 -35.87 19.44 22.00
C LEU A 634 -35.62 20.10 20.63
N SER A 635 -35.91 19.36 19.56
CA SER A 635 -35.72 19.82 18.19
C SER A 635 -36.64 19.08 17.23
N LYS A 636 -37.07 19.75 16.18
CA LYS A 636 -37.82 19.16 15.06
C LYS A 636 -37.03 19.38 13.77
N ALA A 637 -36.65 18.30 13.09
CA ALA A 637 -35.99 18.34 11.80
C ALA A 637 -37.00 18.49 10.65
N GLU A 638 -36.55 18.91 9.47
CA GLU A 638 -37.41 19.15 8.29
C GLU A 638 -38.17 17.90 7.81
N ASN A 639 -37.72 16.69 8.16
CA ASN A 639 -38.30 15.41 7.70
C ASN A 639 -39.38 14.83 8.64
N ASP A 640 -40.11 15.67 9.38
CA ASP A 640 -41.08 15.24 10.41
C ASP A 640 -40.48 14.37 11.53
N ILE A 641 -39.15 14.42 11.71
CA ILE A 641 -38.45 13.75 12.81
C ILE A 641 -38.32 14.73 13.98
N GLY A 642 -38.84 14.38 15.14
CA GLY A 642 -38.70 15.13 16.38
C GLY A 642 -37.85 14.36 17.38
N CYS A 643 -36.98 15.08 18.09
CA CYS A 643 -36.23 14.54 19.21
C CYS A 643 -36.90 14.96 20.51
N PHE A 644 -37.36 13.97 21.27
CA PHE A 644 -38.12 14.14 22.50
C PHE A 644 -37.27 13.76 23.68
N ARG A 645 -37.31 14.56 24.75
CA ARG A 645 -36.75 14.18 26.04
C ARG A 645 -37.86 13.75 26.98
N PHE A 646 -37.71 12.55 27.51
CA PHE A 646 -38.52 12.04 28.61
C PHE A 646 -37.66 12.09 29.86
N SER A 647 -38.19 12.65 30.93
CA SER A 647 -37.46 12.80 32.19
C SER A 647 -38.36 12.51 33.39
N VAL A 648 -37.82 11.81 34.37
CA VAL A 648 -38.44 11.52 35.66
C VAL A 648 -37.54 12.14 36.73
N ARG A 649 -38.06 13.17 37.41
CA ARG A 649 -37.39 13.85 38.51
C ARG A 649 -38.02 13.44 39.83
N ASP A 650 -37.19 13.20 40.84
CA ASP A 650 -37.60 12.97 42.21
C ASP A 650 -36.82 13.89 43.17
N THR A 651 -37.42 14.17 44.32
CA THR A 651 -36.82 14.97 45.41
C THR A 651 -36.38 14.07 46.58
N GLY A 652 -36.02 12.83 46.27
CA GLY A 652 -35.64 11.80 47.24
C GLY A 652 -34.19 11.90 47.72
N ILE A 653 -33.66 10.75 48.16
CA ILE A 653 -32.32 10.65 48.78
C ILE A 653 -31.13 10.94 47.84
N GLY A 654 -31.36 11.02 46.52
CA GLY A 654 -30.27 11.10 45.55
C GLY A 654 -29.38 9.85 45.51
N ILE A 655 -28.32 9.88 44.70
CA ILE A 655 -27.41 8.73 44.43
C ILE A 655 -25.96 9.20 44.55
N ASP A 656 -25.15 8.48 45.34
CA ASP A 656 -23.73 8.80 45.52
C ASP A 656 -22.97 8.71 44.18
N PRO A 657 -22.12 9.70 43.82
CA PRO A 657 -21.34 9.67 42.58
C PRO A 657 -20.59 8.37 42.30
N LYS A 658 -20.16 7.64 43.35
CA LYS A 658 -19.47 6.33 43.21
C LYS A 658 -20.40 5.23 42.71
N ASN A 659 -21.70 5.33 42.98
CA ASN A 659 -22.69 4.32 42.65
C ASN A 659 -23.46 4.64 41.36
N GLN A 660 -23.41 5.88 40.85
CA GLN A 660 -24.17 6.32 39.67
C GLN A 660 -23.93 5.48 38.40
N GLN A 661 -22.72 4.93 38.20
CA GLN A 661 -22.49 3.99 37.08
C GLN A 661 -22.97 2.57 37.41
N LYS A 662 -22.79 2.16 38.67
CA LYS A 662 -23.03 0.80 39.14
C LYS A 662 -24.53 0.45 39.18
N ILE A 663 -25.42 1.41 39.38
CA ILE A 663 -26.88 1.18 39.40
C ILE A 663 -27.46 0.68 38.06
N PHE A 664 -26.74 0.84 36.94
CA PHE A 664 -27.15 0.35 35.63
C PHE A 664 -26.67 -1.08 35.35
N GLU A 665 -25.84 -1.66 36.24
CA GLU A 665 -25.41 -3.06 36.14
C GLU A 665 -26.52 -3.99 36.63
N ALA A 666 -26.66 -5.15 35.98
CA ALA A 666 -27.67 -6.13 36.35
C ALA A 666 -27.42 -6.66 37.78
N PHE A 667 -28.49 -6.76 38.59
CA PHE A 667 -28.46 -7.22 39.98
C PHE A 667 -27.69 -6.31 40.95
N SER A 668 -27.39 -5.09 40.53
CA SER A 668 -26.73 -4.10 41.39
C SER A 668 -27.73 -3.38 42.28
N GLN A 669 -27.36 -3.21 43.55
CA GLN A 669 -28.10 -2.45 44.56
C GLN A 669 -27.13 -1.54 45.30
N GLU A 670 -27.59 -0.33 45.67
CA GLU A 670 -26.76 0.66 46.37
C GLU A 670 -26.49 0.25 47.83
N ASP A 671 -27.48 -0.35 48.50
CA ASP A 671 -27.33 -0.95 49.84
C ASP A 671 -27.00 -2.45 49.76
N ALA A 672 -25.75 -2.82 50.02
CA ALA A 672 -25.35 -4.22 50.20
C ALA A 672 -25.74 -4.79 51.59
N SER A 673 -26.44 -4.02 52.42
CA SER A 673 -26.81 -4.43 53.78
C SER A 673 -28.06 -5.33 53.75
N THR A 674 -28.04 -6.40 54.55
CA THR A 674 -29.14 -7.38 54.68
C THR A 674 -30.41 -6.81 55.31
N THR A 675 -30.39 -5.56 55.78
CA THR A 675 -31.55 -4.86 56.39
C THR A 675 -32.33 -4.11 55.30
N ARG A 676 -33.26 -4.82 54.65
CA ARG A 676 -34.11 -4.31 53.57
C ARG A 676 -34.99 -3.13 54.03
N LYS A 677 -34.55 -1.89 53.79
CA LYS A 677 -35.43 -0.71 53.82
C LYS A 677 -36.08 -0.43 52.45
N PHE A 678 -35.41 -0.79 51.35
CA PHE A 678 -35.85 -0.48 49.97
C PHE A 678 -35.54 -1.65 48.99
N GLY A 679 -36.22 -2.79 49.10
CA GLY A 679 -35.96 -3.99 48.27
C GLY A 679 -36.47 -3.91 46.82
N GLY A 680 -35.75 -4.49 45.85
CA GLY A 680 -36.12 -4.64 44.42
C GLY A 680 -35.23 -5.67 43.71
N THR A 681 -35.50 -6.01 42.44
CA THR A 681 -34.71 -7.03 41.69
C THR A 681 -33.33 -6.57 41.27
N GLY A 682 -33.12 -5.25 41.15
CA GLY A 682 -31.90 -4.69 40.55
C GLY A 682 -31.81 -4.91 39.04
N LEU A 683 -32.90 -5.32 38.39
CA LEU A 683 -32.94 -5.55 36.94
C LEU A 683 -33.58 -4.39 36.17
N GLY A 684 -34.51 -3.65 36.78
CA GLY A 684 -35.29 -2.60 36.11
C GLY A 684 -34.44 -1.60 35.33
N LEU A 685 -33.47 -0.93 35.97
CA LEU A 685 -32.61 0.06 35.30
C LEU A 685 -31.73 -0.54 34.20
N ALA A 686 -31.22 -1.76 34.41
CA ALA A 686 -30.44 -2.48 33.41
C ALA A 686 -31.28 -2.84 32.18
N ILE A 687 -32.53 -3.28 32.38
CA ILE A 687 -33.50 -3.55 31.31
C ILE A 687 -33.85 -2.25 30.59
N SER A 688 -34.18 -1.17 31.31
CA SER A 688 -34.49 0.13 30.72
C SER A 688 -33.34 0.65 29.84
N LYS A 689 -32.09 0.55 30.32
CA LYS A 689 -30.90 0.93 29.54
C LYS A 689 -30.76 0.11 28.25
N LYS A 690 -30.93 -1.21 28.32
CA LYS A 690 -30.82 -2.07 27.13
C LYS A 690 -31.98 -1.85 26.14
N LEU A 691 -33.22 -1.66 26.63
CA LEU A 691 -34.38 -1.34 25.78
C LEU A 691 -34.15 -0.02 25.04
N LEU A 692 -33.67 1.01 25.72
CA LEU A 692 -33.32 2.29 25.09
C LEU A 692 -32.22 2.12 24.04
N SER A 693 -31.20 1.30 24.32
CA SER A 693 -30.15 0.99 23.34
C SER A 693 -30.70 0.34 22.06
N LEU A 694 -31.70 -0.54 22.16
CA LEU A 694 -32.39 -1.12 21.00
C LEU A 694 -33.22 -0.10 20.23
N MET A 695 -33.70 0.94 20.91
CA MET A 695 -34.42 2.09 20.32
C MET A 695 -33.48 3.19 19.83
N GLY A 696 -32.15 2.99 19.87
CA GLY A 696 -31.16 3.99 19.46
C GLY A 696 -31.02 5.17 20.42
N SER A 697 -31.34 4.97 21.69
CA SER A 697 -31.32 5.97 22.77
C SER A 697 -30.45 5.49 23.95
N GLU A 698 -30.14 6.39 24.87
CA GLU A 698 -29.38 6.08 26.08
C GLU A 698 -30.09 6.65 27.33
N LEU A 699 -30.07 5.87 28.42
CA LEU A 699 -30.56 6.31 29.72
C LEU A 699 -29.48 7.10 30.46
N GLN A 700 -29.81 8.32 30.86
CA GLN A 700 -28.91 9.25 31.53
C GLN A 700 -29.44 9.62 32.92
N LEU A 701 -28.53 10.07 33.79
CA LEU A 701 -28.80 10.41 35.18
C LEU A 701 -28.13 11.73 35.55
N GLN A 702 -28.86 12.58 36.26
CA GLN A 702 -28.34 13.69 37.06
C GLN A 702 -28.83 13.50 38.49
N SER A 703 -27.93 13.37 39.46
CA SER A 703 -28.32 13.13 40.85
C SER A 703 -27.33 13.77 41.82
N ILE A 704 -27.88 14.34 42.88
CA ILE A 704 -27.13 14.95 43.99
C ILE A 704 -27.66 14.31 45.28
N PRO A 705 -26.79 13.76 46.14
CA PRO A 705 -27.20 13.19 47.42
C PRO A 705 -28.03 14.17 48.24
N ASP A 706 -29.12 13.68 48.84
CA ASP A 706 -30.11 14.41 49.65
C ASP A 706 -30.89 15.54 48.93
N GLU A 707 -30.67 15.75 47.63
CA GLU A 707 -31.47 16.70 46.81
C GLU A 707 -32.37 16.00 45.78
N GLY A 708 -32.09 14.73 45.45
CA GLY A 708 -32.91 13.91 44.56
C GLY A 708 -32.19 13.48 43.28
N SER A 709 -32.95 12.89 42.35
CA SER A 709 -32.42 12.40 41.07
C SER A 709 -33.31 12.78 39.89
N THR A 710 -32.70 12.88 38.71
CA THR A 710 -33.37 13.06 37.43
C THR A 710 -32.85 12.02 36.45
N PHE A 711 -33.69 11.05 36.11
CA PHE A 711 -33.42 10.08 35.05
C PHE A 711 -34.06 10.57 33.77
N PHE A 712 -33.31 10.57 32.66
CA PHE A 712 -33.83 11.04 31.39
C PHE A 712 -33.25 10.29 30.20
N PHE A 713 -33.96 10.30 29.08
CA PHE A 713 -33.50 9.75 27.82
C PHE A 713 -34.08 10.56 26.65
N GLU A 714 -33.39 10.49 25.51
CA GLU A 714 -33.74 11.23 24.30
C GLU A 714 -34.09 10.27 23.17
N LEU A 715 -35.29 10.39 22.61
CA LEU A 715 -35.76 9.55 21.52
C LEU A 715 -36.08 10.41 20.30
N CYS A 716 -35.34 10.17 19.21
CA CYS A 716 -35.60 10.81 17.92
C CYS A 716 -36.44 9.88 17.05
N THR A 717 -37.66 10.30 16.74
CA THR A 717 -38.60 9.49 15.95
C THR A 717 -39.45 10.34 15.02
N LYS A 718 -40.09 9.69 14.05
CA LYS A 718 -41.10 10.31 13.20
C LYS A 718 -42.27 10.80 14.06
N THR A 719 -42.77 11.97 13.71
CA THR A 719 -43.80 12.71 14.43
C THR A 719 -44.91 13.12 13.49
N MET A 720 -46.07 13.36 14.04
CA MET A 720 -47.20 13.93 13.32
C MET A 720 -47.97 14.81 14.28
N GLU A 721 -48.23 16.05 13.85
CA GLU A 721 -49.15 16.92 14.56
C GLU A 721 -50.54 16.29 14.56
N GLY A 722 -51.20 16.29 15.71
CA GLY A 722 -52.61 15.94 15.80
C GLY A 722 -53.47 17.14 15.45
N ASP A 723 -54.75 16.91 15.15
CA ASP A 723 -55.72 18.00 15.08
C ASP A 723 -55.69 18.78 16.42
N PRO A 724 -55.69 20.12 16.38
CA PRO A 724 -55.80 20.92 17.59
C PRO A 724 -57.06 20.49 18.33
N ILE A 725 -56.95 20.17 19.62
CA ILE A 725 -58.15 19.84 20.40
C ILE A 725 -58.99 21.13 20.48
N GLU A 726 -60.14 21.14 19.80
CA GLU A 726 -61.09 22.26 19.83
C GLU A 726 -61.83 22.28 21.18
N TRP A 727 -61.30 23.07 22.12
CA TRP A 727 -61.95 23.32 23.41
C TRP A 727 -63.10 24.34 23.25
N LYS A 728 -64.34 23.85 23.20
CA LYS A 728 -65.54 24.71 23.14
C LYS A 728 -65.64 25.60 24.39
N ASN A 729 -66.08 26.85 24.23
CA ASN A 729 -66.45 27.81 25.30
C ASN A 729 -65.36 28.29 26.28
N THR A 730 -64.06 28.25 25.94
CA THR A 730 -62.98 28.74 26.84
C THR A 730 -62.74 30.27 26.82
N HIS A 731 -63.29 31.01 25.84
CA HIS A 731 -63.05 32.44 25.64
C HIS A 731 -63.67 33.39 26.69
N GLN A 732 -64.40 32.85 27.68
CA GLN A 732 -65.14 33.65 28.67
C GLN A 732 -64.37 33.92 29.96
N TYR A 733 -63.38 33.10 30.31
CA TYR A 733 -62.55 33.29 31.50
C TYR A 733 -61.31 34.10 31.12
N LYS A 734 -61.16 35.29 31.68
CA LYS A 734 -59.99 36.16 31.48
C LYS A 734 -59.06 36.15 32.68
N ASN A 735 -59.61 36.02 33.89
CA ASN A 735 -58.86 36.06 35.13
C ASN A 735 -59.26 34.87 36.02
N ILE A 736 -58.33 33.95 36.29
CA ILE A 736 -58.55 32.82 37.21
C ILE A 736 -57.67 33.00 38.45
N LEU A 737 -58.25 32.78 39.63
CA LEU A 737 -57.49 32.69 40.88
C LEU A 737 -57.10 31.22 41.11
N LEU A 738 -55.81 30.93 41.08
CA LEU A 738 -55.25 29.61 41.36
C LEU A 738 -54.71 29.57 42.79
N VAL A 739 -55.23 28.65 43.59
CA VAL A 739 -54.89 28.50 45.01
C VAL A 739 -54.41 27.06 45.22
N ASP A 740 -53.12 26.91 45.48
CA ASP A 740 -52.46 25.62 45.72
C ASP A 740 -51.19 25.94 46.51
N ASP A 741 -50.78 25.11 47.46
CA ASP A 741 -49.58 25.36 48.27
C ASP A 741 -48.29 24.96 47.54
N ASN A 742 -48.36 24.00 46.60
CA ASN A 742 -47.23 23.59 45.80
C ASN A 742 -46.92 24.59 44.67
N THR A 743 -45.70 25.11 44.68
CA THR A 743 -45.23 26.11 43.72
C THR A 743 -45.11 25.57 42.28
N ASN A 744 -44.67 24.33 42.11
CA ASN A 744 -44.54 23.71 40.79
C ASN A 744 -45.90 23.37 40.18
N ASN A 745 -46.86 22.92 40.99
CA ASN A 745 -48.23 22.70 40.55
C ASN A 745 -48.89 24.03 40.13
N ARG A 746 -48.69 25.10 40.92
CA ARG A 746 -49.12 26.45 40.53
C ARG A 746 -48.53 26.90 39.18
N LEU A 747 -47.23 26.70 38.99
CA LEU A 747 -46.54 27.04 37.74
C LEU A 747 -47.09 26.24 36.55
N LEU A 748 -47.29 24.93 36.73
CA LEU A 748 -47.79 24.02 35.70
C LEU A 748 -49.21 24.37 35.26
N VAL A 749 -50.14 24.60 36.19
CA VAL A 749 -51.52 25.01 35.84
C VAL A 749 -51.53 26.40 35.22
N LYS A 750 -50.67 27.32 35.70
CA LYS A 750 -50.52 28.65 35.09
C LYS A 750 -50.05 28.55 33.64
N ASP A 751 -49.06 27.72 33.35
CA ASP A 751 -48.56 27.49 31.99
C ASP A 751 -49.65 26.87 31.10
N MET A 752 -50.44 25.92 31.63
CA MET A 752 -51.61 25.38 30.94
C MET A 752 -52.62 26.49 30.59
N LEU A 753 -52.99 27.34 31.55
CA LEU A 753 -53.95 28.43 31.35
C LEU A 753 -53.43 29.52 30.39
N ALA A 754 -52.12 29.78 30.40
CA ALA A 754 -51.49 30.76 29.53
C ALA A 754 -51.65 30.41 28.03
N LEU A 755 -51.79 29.12 27.67
CA LEU A 755 -52.06 28.68 26.30
C LEU A 755 -53.37 29.25 25.72
N LYS A 756 -54.31 29.66 26.57
CA LYS A 756 -55.57 30.29 26.20
C LYS A 756 -55.62 31.77 26.54
N GLN A 757 -54.47 32.39 26.84
CA GLN A 757 -54.35 33.81 27.20
C GLN A 757 -55.19 34.18 28.43
N ILE A 758 -55.39 33.23 29.34
CA ILE A 758 -56.08 33.45 30.62
C ILE A 758 -55.05 33.98 31.61
N ASN A 759 -55.31 35.14 32.21
CA ASN A 759 -54.47 35.66 33.27
C ASN A 759 -54.73 34.87 34.56
N THR A 760 -53.66 34.36 35.15
CA THR A 760 -53.75 33.58 36.39
C THR A 760 -53.15 34.39 37.53
N ARG A 761 -53.91 34.56 38.61
CA ARG A 761 -53.41 35.11 39.86
C ARG A 761 -53.19 33.97 40.84
N GLU A 762 -52.04 33.96 41.50
CA GLU A 762 -51.60 32.85 42.35
C GLU A 762 -51.78 33.19 43.83
N ALA A 763 -52.25 32.23 44.62
CA ALA A 763 -52.28 32.27 46.07
C ALA A 763 -51.72 30.95 46.64
N GLU A 764 -50.92 31.07 47.70
CA GLU A 764 -50.19 29.94 48.32
C GLU A 764 -51.00 29.20 49.40
N ASN A 765 -52.16 29.72 49.81
CA ASN A 765 -53.06 29.11 50.78
C ASN A 765 -54.45 29.76 50.72
N GLY A 766 -55.40 29.16 51.45
CA GLY A 766 -56.78 29.64 51.54
C GLY A 766 -56.93 31.06 52.10
N LEU A 767 -56.12 31.44 53.11
CA LEU A 767 -56.16 32.78 53.71
C LEU A 767 -55.80 33.86 52.70
N ARG A 768 -54.74 33.63 51.91
CA ARG A 768 -54.28 34.60 50.92
C ARG A 768 -55.27 34.72 49.76
N ALA A 769 -55.93 33.63 49.38
CA ALA A 769 -57.04 33.67 48.44
C ALA A 769 -58.20 34.53 48.95
N ILE A 770 -58.57 34.40 50.23
CA ILE A 770 -59.62 35.21 50.87
C ILE A 770 -59.24 36.69 50.91
N GLU A 771 -57.98 37.02 51.20
CA GLU A 771 -57.50 38.41 51.16
C GLU A 771 -57.62 39.04 49.77
N PHE A 772 -57.29 38.28 48.72
CA PHE A 772 -57.47 38.76 47.34
C PHE A 772 -58.94 39.02 47.00
N LEU A 773 -59.83 38.12 47.42
CA LEU A 773 -61.27 38.29 47.22
C LEU A 773 -61.83 39.47 48.02
N LYS A 774 -61.37 39.70 49.27
CA LYS A 774 -61.75 40.86 50.09
C LYS A 774 -61.24 42.19 49.51
N ALA A 775 -60.09 42.18 48.86
CA ALA A 775 -59.53 43.35 48.18
C ALA A 775 -60.27 43.73 46.89
N GLY A 776 -61.31 42.98 46.50
CA GLY A 776 -62.13 43.26 45.33
C GLY A 776 -61.47 42.89 44.00
N ILE A 777 -60.53 41.93 44.00
CA ILE A 777 -59.91 41.45 42.77
C ILE A 777 -60.96 40.69 41.94
N GLU A 778 -61.19 41.15 40.71
CA GLU A 778 -62.06 40.47 39.76
C GLU A 778 -61.41 39.16 39.27
N CYS A 779 -62.08 38.05 39.54
CA CYS A 779 -61.75 36.74 38.99
C CYS A 779 -63.04 36.05 38.55
N ASP A 780 -62.95 35.34 37.43
CA ASP A 780 -64.08 34.68 36.77
C ASP A 780 -64.28 33.25 37.28
N ALA A 781 -63.24 32.64 37.84
CA ALA A 781 -63.26 31.33 38.49
C ALA A 781 -62.11 31.19 39.50
N VAL A 782 -62.27 30.25 40.44
CA VAL A 782 -61.20 29.84 41.35
C VAL A 782 -60.88 28.36 41.13
N ILE A 783 -59.60 28.04 40.94
CA ILE A 783 -59.09 26.68 41.03
C ILE A 783 -58.46 26.56 42.41
N MET A 784 -59.01 25.67 43.24
CA MET A 784 -58.69 25.55 44.66
C MET A 784 -58.17 24.16 44.96
N ASP A 785 -57.02 24.04 45.58
CA ASP A 785 -56.55 22.77 46.11
C ASP A 785 -57.30 22.38 47.38
N TYR A 786 -57.53 21.09 47.56
CA TYR A 786 -58.16 20.57 48.76
C TYR A 786 -57.19 20.59 49.95
N HIS A 787 -55.99 20.07 49.78
CA HIS A 787 -55.01 19.94 50.86
C HIS A 787 -54.04 21.10 50.86
N MET A 788 -54.30 22.07 51.74
CA MET A 788 -53.39 23.21 51.94
C MET A 788 -53.15 23.42 53.44
N PRO A 789 -51.95 23.88 53.84
CA PRO A 789 -51.65 24.21 55.22
C PRO A 789 -52.47 25.42 55.71
N GLN A 790 -52.68 25.49 57.03
CA GLN A 790 -53.42 26.52 57.77
C GLN A 790 -54.94 26.53 57.56
N MET A 791 -55.41 26.55 56.31
CA MET A 791 -56.82 26.55 55.95
C MET A 791 -57.00 25.73 54.68
N ASP A 792 -57.72 24.62 54.79
CA ASP A 792 -57.92 23.70 53.68
C ASP A 792 -58.88 24.26 52.62
N GLY A 793 -58.96 23.60 51.46
CA GLY A 793 -59.79 24.05 50.35
C GLY A 793 -61.28 24.12 50.69
N LEU A 794 -61.81 23.16 51.45
CA LEU A 794 -63.23 23.13 51.81
C LEU A 794 -63.58 24.19 52.86
N GLU A 795 -62.72 24.42 53.85
CA GLU A 795 -62.82 25.51 54.81
C GLU A 795 -62.78 26.87 54.11
N THR A 796 -61.89 27.02 53.13
CA THR A 796 -61.78 28.22 52.30
C THR A 796 -63.07 28.45 51.50
N ILE A 797 -63.58 27.42 50.83
CA ILE A 797 -64.85 27.48 50.09
C ILE A 797 -66.01 27.83 51.03
N LYS A 798 -66.08 27.20 52.20
CA LYS A 798 -67.09 27.49 53.23
C LYS A 798 -67.03 28.95 53.66
N TYR A 799 -65.84 29.51 53.86
CA TYR A 799 -65.68 30.92 54.19
C TYR A 799 -66.14 31.85 53.06
N ILE A 800 -65.81 31.54 51.81
CA ILE A 800 -66.25 32.29 50.63
C ILE A 800 -67.78 32.29 50.51
N ARG A 801 -68.43 31.14 50.71
CA ARG A 801 -69.88 31.01 50.58
C ARG A 801 -70.64 31.61 51.77
N GLN A 802 -70.21 31.35 53.01
CA GLN A 802 -70.96 31.73 54.21
C GLN A 802 -70.60 33.13 54.72
N THR A 803 -69.31 33.50 54.70
CA THR A 803 -68.83 34.75 55.29
C THR A 803 -68.74 35.88 54.26
N LEU A 804 -68.18 35.62 53.07
CA LEU A 804 -68.13 36.60 51.98
C LEU A 804 -69.44 36.68 51.18
N GLN A 805 -70.36 35.73 51.40
CA GLN A 805 -71.67 35.65 50.73
C GLN A 805 -71.60 35.67 49.19
N ILE A 806 -70.52 35.14 48.61
CA ILE A 806 -70.35 35.03 47.16
C ILE A 806 -71.03 33.75 46.68
N THR A 807 -72.08 33.87 45.87
CA THR A 807 -72.84 32.72 45.34
C THR A 807 -72.02 31.90 44.34
N ALA A 808 -72.39 30.62 44.18
CA ALA A 808 -71.75 29.73 43.22
C ALA A 808 -71.90 30.19 41.76
N GLU A 809 -72.98 30.93 41.46
CA GLU A 809 -73.22 31.54 40.16
C GLU A 809 -72.26 32.68 39.84
N LYS A 810 -71.88 33.47 40.86
CA LYS A 810 -71.01 34.64 40.71
C LYS A 810 -69.53 34.26 40.67
N LEU A 811 -69.15 33.22 41.41
CA LEU A 811 -67.77 32.73 41.46
C LEU A 811 -67.76 31.20 41.44
N PRO A 812 -67.63 30.58 40.26
CA PRO A 812 -67.47 29.15 40.13
C PRO A 812 -66.13 28.71 40.74
N ILE A 813 -66.14 27.59 41.45
CA ILE A 813 -64.95 27.00 42.07
C ILE A 813 -64.75 25.58 41.54
N ILE A 814 -63.53 25.30 41.07
CA ILE A 814 -63.05 23.97 40.68
C ILE A 814 -62.15 23.47 41.81
N LEU A 815 -62.52 22.36 42.45
CA LEU A 815 -61.72 21.76 43.51
C LEU A 815 -60.75 20.74 42.93
N LEU A 816 -59.46 20.90 43.21
CA LEU A 816 -58.42 19.90 42.95
C LEU A 816 -58.35 18.96 44.16
N HIS A 817 -58.37 17.65 43.93
CA HIS A 817 -58.27 16.65 45.00
C HIS A 817 -57.53 15.39 44.53
N SER A 818 -57.20 14.49 45.46
CA SER A 818 -56.61 13.19 45.11
C SER A 818 -57.71 12.15 44.89
N SER A 819 -57.41 11.11 44.11
CA SER A 819 -58.37 10.04 43.78
C SER A 819 -58.90 9.26 45.01
N ALA A 820 -58.13 9.23 46.10
CA ALA A 820 -58.52 8.58 47.34
C ALA A 820 -59.55 9.38 48.16
N ASP A 821 -59.65 10.69 47.96
CA ASP A 821 -60.52 11.59 48.75
C ASP A 821 -61.98 11.59 48.24
N ASP A 822 -62.27 10.89 47.15
CA ASP A 822 -63.50 11.01 46.37
C ASP A 822 -64.77 10.62 47.16
N LYS A 823 -64.65 9.74 48.16
CA LYS A 823 -65.78 9.32 49.01
C LYS A 823 -66.15 10.37 50.08
N GLU A 824 -65.17 11.04 50.71
CA GLU A 824 -65.43 12.03 51.77
C GLU A 824 -65.86 13.40 51.22
N ILE A 825 -65.38 13.76 50.02
CA ILE A 825 -65.58 15.08 49.42
C ILE A 825 -66.99 15.24 48.80
N ASN A 826 -67.62 14.15 48.34
CA ASN A 826 -68.82 14.20 47.50
C ASN A 826 -70.06 14.83 48.16
N ASP A 827 -70.29 14.59 49.45
CA ASP A 827 -71.47 15.11 50.16
C ASP A 827 -71.28 16.59 50.55
N THR A 828 -70.06 16.95 50.96
CA THR A 828 -69.70 18.31 51.38
C THR A 828 -69.65 19.28 50.20
N CYS A 829 -69.11 18.87 49.05
CA CYS A 829 -69.00 19.71 47.85
C CYS A 829 -70.35 20.13 47.26
N LYS A 830 -71.36 19.26 47.31
CA LYS A 830 -72.74 19.60 46.88
C LYS A 830 -73.35 20.69 47.75
N SER A 831 -73.07 20.67 49.06
CA SER A 831 -73.64 21.62 50.02
C SER A 831 -73.10 23.06 49.87
N PHE A 832 -71.90 23.23 49.31
CA PHE A 832 -71.24 24.54 49.11
C PHE A 832 -71.16 25.01 47.64
N GLY A 833 -71.83 24.31 46.73
CA GLY A 833 -71.91 24.71 45.32
C GLY A 833 -70.57 24.63 44.58
N VAL A 834 -69.78 23.58 44.82
CA VAL A 834 -68.62 23.24 44.00
C VAL A 834 -69.12 22.60 42.71
N ILE A 835 -68.86 23.24 41.58
CA ILE A 835 -69.51 22.91 40.29
C ILE A 835 -68.76 21.77 39.57
N GLN A 836 -67.44 21.72 39.72
CA GLN A 836 -66.57 20.71 39.11
C GLN A 836 -65.44 20.33 40.06
N LYS A 837 -64.98 19.08 39.93
CA LYS A 837 -63.83 18.54 40.66
C LYS A 837 -62.82 18.00 39.66
N LEU A 838 -61.53 18.10 39.98
CA LEU A 838 -60.44 17.55 39.19
C LEU A 838 -59.53 16.71 40.08
N VAL A 839 -59.17 15.54 39.57
CA VAL A 839 -58.26 14.62 40.24
C VAL A 839 -56.82 14.96 39.84
N LYS A 840 -55.90 15.02 40.82
CA LYS A 840 -54.45 15.14 40.59
C LYS A 840 -53.86 13.78 40.14
N PRO A 841 -52.91 13.71 39.18
CA PRO A 841 -52.23 14.82 38.50
C PRO A 841 -53.14 15.52 37.46
N ILE A 842 -53.05 16.85 37.41
CA ILE A 842 -53.93 17.68 36.58
C ILE A 842 -53.64 17.43 35.11
N LYS A 843 -54.64 16.93 34.38
CA LYS A 843 -54.56 16.72 32.92
C LYS A 843 -55.10 17.94 32.20
N MET A 844 -54.36 18.41 31.18
CA MET A 844 -54.75 19.57 30.38
C MET A 844 -56.16 19.41 29.80
N GLN A 845 -56.49 18.20 29.33
CA GLN A 845 -57.83 17.91 28.78
C GLN A 845 -58.95 18.05 29.81
N GLN A 846 -58.77 17.48 30.99
CA GLN A 846 -59.78 17.53 32.04
C GLN A 846 -59.97 18.96 32.56
N LEU A 847 -58.87 19.70 32.72
CA LEU A 847 -58.92 21.10 33.16
C LEU A 847 -59.79 21.96 32.23
N PHE A 848 -59.56 21.91 30.92
CA PHE A 848 -60.34 22.69 29.96
C PHE A 848 -61.77 22.15 29.76
N GLU A 849 -61.99 20.84 29.87
CA GLU A 849 -63.34 20.27 29.91
C GLU A 849 -64.13 20.75 31.13
N SER A 850 -63.54 20.78 32.32
CA SER A 850 -64.19 21.28 33.53
C SER A 850 -64.50 22.78 33.43
N LEU A 851 -63.59 23.59 32.87
CA LEU A 851 -63.85 25.00 32.61
C LEU A 851 -65.01 25.21 31.62
N SER A 852 -65.12 24.39 30.57
CA SER A 852 -66.20 24.48 29.60
C SER A 852 -67.56 23.97 30.11
N LYS A 853 -67.59 22.93 30.96
CA LYS A 853 -68.82 22.40 31.59
C LYS A 853 -69.41 23.33 32.65
N THR A 854 -68.58 24.17 33.26
CA THR A 854 -69.03 25.18 34.24
C THR A 854 -70.02 26.19 33.62
N ASP A 855 -69.99 26.38 32.29
CA ASP A 855 -70.94 27.19 31.51
C ASP A 855 -72.29 26.48 31.27
N ALA A 856 -72.27 25.17 31.01
CA ALA A 856 -73.49 24.41 30.72
C ALA A 856 -74.48 24.42 31.90
N HIS A 857 -73.97 24.42 33.14
CA HIS A 857 -74.78 24.49 34.35
C HIS A 857 -75.45 25.87 34.58
N GLN A 858 -74.87 26.95 34.03
CA GLN A 858 -75.46 28.30 34.03
C GLN A 858 -76.62 28.44 33.03
N LYS A 859 -76.63 27.65 31.95
CA LYS A 859 -77.77 27.59 30.99
C LYS A 859 -78.83 26.56 31.39
N GLN A 860 -78.49 25.53 32.15
CA GLN A 860 -79.42 24.46 32.53
C GLN A 860 -80.34 24.78 33.72
N LEU A 861 -79.99 25.74 34.59
CA LEU A 861 -80.93 26.22 35.63
C LEU A 861 -82.14 26.99 35.05
N ASN A 862 -82.05 27.51 33.83
CA ASN A 862 -83.17 28.15 33.12
C ASN A 862 -83.92 27.19 32.17
N ALA A 863 -83.56 25.91 32.14
CA ALA A 863 -84.19 24.91 31.29
C ALA A 863 -84.43 23.60 32.06
N GLN A 864 -85.07 23.71 33.23
CA GLN A 864 -85.82 22.58 33.80
C GLN A 864 -87.24 22.59 33.26
N THR A 865 -87.40 22.02 32.07
CA THR A 865 -88.53 21.11 31.77
C THR A 865 -88.14 20.26 30.58
N ASP A 866 -88.28 18.96 30.78
CA ASP A 866 -88.23 17.87 29.81
C ASP A 866 -86.88 17.24 29.44
N SER A 867 -86.96 15.91 29.36
CA SER A 867 -85.99 14.92 28.86
C SER A 867 -84.88 14.44 29.80
N THR A 868 -85.25 13.53 30.70
CA THR A 868 -84.46 12.35 31.04
C THR A 868 -84.28 11.46 29.81
N SER A 869 -83.04 11.21 29.36
CA SER A 869 -82.61 9.97 28.67
C SER A 869 -81.13 10.05 28.30
N GLY A 870 -80.35 9.01 28.64
CA GLY A 870 -78.97 8.91 28.15
C GLY A 870 -78.05 7.86 28.80
N THR A 871 -78.57 6.79 29.42
CA THR A 871 -77.73 5.66 29.83
C THR A 871 -77.72 4.64 28.69
N THR A 872 -76.57 4.51 28.04
CA THR A 872 -76.31 3.56 26.96
C THR A 872 -76.37 2.11 27.45
N ASN A 873 -77.11 1.29 26.71
CA ASN A 873 -77.28 -0.15 26.85
C ASN A 873 -75.98 -0.91 27.21
N LYS A 874 -75.92 -1.47 28.43
CA LYS A 874 -75.07 -2.61 28.80
C LYS A 874 -75.89 -3.55 29.69
N SER A 875 -76.60 -4.50 29.07
CA SER A 875 -77.05 -5.78 29.67
C SER A 875 -78.14 -6.45 28.79
N SER A 876 -77.75 -7.21 27.77
CA SER A 876 -78.74 -7.96 26.93
C SER A 876 -78.47 -9.46 26.76
N TYR A 877 -77.45 -10.05 27.41
CA TYR A 877 -77.03 -11.43 27.11
C TYR A 877 -77.28 -12.47 28.22
N LYS A 878 -77.73 -12.06 29.42
CA LYS A 878 -77.92 -13.00 30.56
C LYS A 878 -78.97 -14.12 30.33
N ASN A 879 -79.74 -14.10 29.24
CA ASN A 879 -80.82 -15.06 28.96
C ASN A 879 -80.63 -15.94 27.70
N SER A 880 -79.44 -15.95 27.09
CA SER A 880 -79.19 -16.82 25.93
C SER A 880 -78.74 -18.23 26.38
N TYR A 881 -79.48 -19.26 25.98
CA TYR A 881 -79.05 -20.66 26.13
C TYR A 881 -78.01 -20.96 25.05
N VAL A 882 -76.73 -20.95 25.43
CA VAL A 882 -75.57 -21.18 24.56
C VAL A 882 -74.84 -22.42 25.02
N LYS A 883 -74.46 -23.31 24.09
CA LYS A 883 -73.56 -24.43 24.38
C LYS A 883 -72.12 -24.02 24.14
N VAL A 884 -71.27 -24.12 25.15
CA VAL A 884 -69.84 -23.78 25.06
C VAL A 884 -69.01 -25.02 25.31
N LEU A 885 -68.13 -25.38 24.38
CA LEU A 885 -67.16 -26.46 24.56
C LEU A 885 -65.81 -25.86 25.01
N VAL A 886 -65.31 -26.26 26.18
CA VAL A 886 -64.02 -25.87 26.74
C VAL A 886 -63.08 -27.06 26.68
N VAL A 887 -61.91 -26.87 26.07
CA VAL A 887 -60.93 -27.93 25.87
C VAL A 887 -59.56 -27.47 26.34
N ASP A 888 -59.00 -28.17 27.31
CA ASP A 888 -57.64 -27.96 27.84
C ASP A 888 -57.15 -29.28 28.44
N ASP A 889 -55.87 -29.60 28.37
CA ASP A 889 -55.34 -30.84 28.94
C ASP A 889 -55.14 -30.76 30.47
N ASN A 890 -55.14 -29.54 31.00
CA ASN A 890 -55.03 -29.28 32.42
C ASN A 890 -56.41 -29.04 33.05
N ALA A 891 -56.82 -29.96 33.93
CA ALA A 891 -58.09 -29.87 34.65
C ALA A 891 -58.28 -28.55 35.43
N PHE A 892 -57.20 -27.91 35.90
CA PHE A 892 -57.29 -26.60 36.57
C PHE A 892 -57.66 -25.47 35.61
N ASN A 893 -57.16 -25.50 34.37
CA ASN A 893 -57.50 -24.51 33.35
C ASN A 893 -58.96 -24.66 32.90
N ILE A 894 -59.41 -25.89 32.70
CA ILE A 894 -60.83 -26.19 32.43
C ILE A 894 -61.68 -25.58 33.55
N MET A 895 -61.38 -25.88 34.81
CA MET A 895 -62.13 -25.37 35.96
C MET A 895 -62.17 -23.83 36.02
N LEU A 896 -61.05 -23.17 35.71
CA LEU A 896 -60.96 -21.70 35.71
C LEU A 896 -61.81 -21.07 34.59
N ILE A 897 -61.71 -21.59 33.36
CA ILE A 897 -62.50 -21.09 32.22
C ILE A 897 -63.98 -21.38 32.44
N THR A 898 -64.34 -22.58 32.90
CA THR A 898 -65.71 -22.96 33.24
C THR A 898 -66.29 -22.03 34.31
N ALA A 899 -65.51 -21.68 35.35
CA ALA A 899 -65.94 -20.73 36.38
C ALA A 899 -66.17 -19.30 35.82
N MET A 900 -65.24 -18.79 35.01
CA MET A 900 -65.38 -17.47 34.37
C MET A 900 -66.57 -17.43 33.40
N LEU A 901 -66.77 -18.47 32.60
CA LEU A 901 -67.91 -18.58 31.69
C LEU A 901 -69.23 -18.75 32.45
N GLY A 902 -69.24 -19.44 33.59
CA GLY A 902 -70.41 -19.54 34.46
C GLY A 902 -70.83 -18.20 35.07
N GLU A 903 -69.87 -17.32 35.37
CA GLU A 903 -70.14 -15.94 35.81
C GLU A 903 -70.72 -15.08 34.68
N LEU A 904 -70.12 -15.14 33.49
CA LEU A 904 -70.51 -14.33 32.33
C LEU A 904 -71.80 -14.82 31.66
N LEU A 905 -72.04 -16.14 31.65
CA LEU A 905 -73.18 -16.81 31.00
C LEU A 905 -73.88 -17.79 31.98
N PRO A 906 -74.69 -17.29 32.93
CA PRO A 906 -75.31 -18.13 33.98
C PRO A 906 -76.25 -19.24 33.46
N ASN A 907 -76.71 -19.13 32.21
CA ASN A 907 -77.66 -20.04 31.58
C ASN A 907 -77.05 -20.88 30.43
N ALA A 908 -75.71 -20.87 30.28
CA ALA A 908 -75.03 -21.66 29.25
C ALA A 908 -74.83 -23.12 29.68
N THR A 909 -74.84 -24.03 28.71
CA THR A 909 -74.42 -25.42 28.91
C THR A 909 -72.93 -25.52 28.62
N LEU A 910 -72.13 -25.74 29.66
CA LEU A 910 -70.68 -25.89 29.54
C LEU A 910 -70.34 -27.37 29.34
N ILE A 911 -69.60 -27.67 28.29
CA ILE A 911 -69.14 -29.02 27.91
C ILE A 911 -67.63 -29.01 28.02
N GLU A 912 -67.06 -30.00 28.69
CA GLU A 912 -65.62 -30.09 28.96
C GLU A 912 -65.00 -31.25 28.17
N ALA A 913 -63.78 -31.05 27.69
CA ALA A 913 -62.96 -32.09 27.08
C ALA A 913 -61.48 -31.91 27.45
N THR A 914 -60.75 -33.02 27.56
CA THR A 914 -59.37 -33.05 28.08
C THR A 914 -58.29 -33.22 27.01
N ASN A 915 -58.69 -33.44 25.75
CA ASN A 915 -57.77 -33.55 24.61
C ASN A 915 -58.53 -33.29 23.29
N GLY A 916 -57.79 -33.11 22.19
CA GLY A 916 -58.40 -32.78 20.89
C GLY A 916 -59.29 -33.88 20.30
N LYS A 917 -59.10 -35.15 20.70
CA LYS A 917 -59.93 -36.26 20.22
C LYS A 917 -61.28 -36.28 20.92
N GLU A 918 -61.27 -36.15 22.26
CA GLU A 918 -62.49 -35.96 23.04
C GLU A 918 -63.23 -34.71 22.57
N ALA A 919 -62.52 -33.61 22.30
CA ALA A 919 -63.14 -32.40 21.76
C ALA A 919 -63.85 -32.65 20.42
N PHE A 920 -63.24 -33.40 19.50
CA PHE A 920 -63.87 -33.75 18.23
C PHE A 920 -65.10 -34.64 18.42
N ASP A 921 -65.03 -35.64 19.29
CA ASP A 921 -66.14 -36.54 19.60
C ASP A 921 -67.32 -35.77 20.23
N ARG A 922 -67.05 -34.92 21.24
CA ARG A 922 -68.04 -34.05 21.89
C ARG A 922 -68.63 -33.02 20.93
N PHE A 923 -67.83 -32.45 20.04
CA PHE A 923 -68.30 -31.51 19.03
C PHE A 923 -69.34 -32.17 18.11
N LYS A 924 -69.11 -33.43 17.73
CA LYS A 924 -70.04 -34.19 16.87
C LYS A 924 -71.35 -34.55 17.57
N GLU A 925 -71.28 -34.85 18.87
CA GLU A 925 -72.45 -35.22 19.68
C GLU A 925 -73.31 -34.00 20.07
N GLU A 926 -72.68 -32.93 20.54
CA GLU A 926 -73.37 -31.82 21.18
C GLU A 926 -73.58 -30.58 20.30
N TYR A 927 -72.76 -30.45 19.24
CA TYR A 927 -72.75 -29.33 18.29
C TYR A 927 -72.76 -27.94 18.98
N PRO A 928 -71.64 -27.53 19.61
CA PRO A 928 -71.59 -26.31 20.42
C PRO A 928 -71.69 -25.03 19.58
N ASP A 929 -72.11 -23.92 20.21
CA ASP A 929 -72.22 -22.60 19.57
C ASP A 929 -70.89 -21.85 19.53
N ILE A 930 -69.95 -22.18 20.43
CA ILE A 930 -68.58 -21.66 20.46
C ILE A 930 -67.66 -22.68 21.15
N VAL A 931 -66.41 -22.75 20.70
CA VAL A 931 -65.39 -23.66 21.26
C VAL A 931 -64.19 -22.85 21.73
N PHE A 932 -63.76 -23.05 22.98
CA PHE A 932 -62.46 -22.62 23.48
C PHE A 932 -61.52 -23.82 23.46
N MET A 933 -60.48 -23.77 22.64
CA MET A 933 -59.62 -24.92 22.33
C MET A 933 -58.17 -24.63 22.63
N ASP A 934 -57.57 -25.36 23.56
CA ASP A 934 -56.12 -25.33 23.77
C ASP A 934 -55.36 -25.85 22.56
N VAL A 935 -54.29 -25.16 22.21
CA VAL A 935 -53.48 -25.48 21.03
C VAL A 935 -52.58 -26.68 21.29
N GLN A 936 -51.96 -26.74 22.48
CA GLN A 936 -50.99 -27.77 22.82
C GLN A 936 -51.61 -28.76 23.80
N MET A 937 -52.06 -29.90 23.28
CA MET A 937 -52.65 -30.98 24.07
C MET A 937 -52.12 -32.34 23.60
N PRO A 938 -52.03 -33.35 24.47
CA PRO A 938 -51.61 -34.71 24.12
C PRO A 938 -52.62 -35.43 23.22
N GLU A 939 -52.16 -36.51 22.56
CA GLU A 939 -52.87 -37.34 21.57
C GLU A 939 -53.26 -36.62 20.26
N MET A 940 -54.11 -35.60 20.35
CA MET A 940 -54.57 -34.80 19.24
C MET A 940 -54.50 -33.33 19.66
N ASN A 941 -53.62 -32.56 19.01
CA ASN A 941 -53.43 -31.16 19.35
C ASN A 941 -54.59 -30.29 18.83
N GLY A 942 -54.71 -29.06 19.33
CA GLY A 942 -55.82 -28.16 18.98
C GLY A 942 -55.91 -27.84 17.48
N TYR A 943 -54.78 -27.80 16.77
CA TYR A 943 -54.77 -27.60 15.31
C TYR A 943 -55.35 -28.80 14.56
N GLN A 944 -54.96 -30.02 14.94
CA GLN A 944 -55.48 -31.26 14.37
C GLN A 944 -56.98 -31.41 14.67
N ALA A 945 -57.39 -31.12 15.91
CA ALA A 945 -58.79 -31.12 16.33
C ALA A 945 -59.62 -30.11 15.53
N THR A 946 -59.11 -28.90 15.35
CA THR A 946 -59.75 -27.86 14.52
C THR A 946 -59.88 -28.32 13.07
N ALA A 947 -58.82 -28.85 12.46
CA ALA A 947 -58.87 -29.37 11.10
C ALA A 947 -59.90 -30.50 10.94
N ALA A 948 -59.98 -31.40 11.93
CA ALA A 948 -60.97 -32.48 11.95
C ALA A 948 -62.41 -31.93 12.07
N ILE A 949 -62.64 -30.95 12.96
CA ILE A 949 -63.93 -30.27 13.12
C ILE A 949 -64.34 -29.56 11.82
N ARG A 950 -63.43 -28.80 11.20
CA ARG A 950 -63.68 -28.06 9.94
C ARG A 950 -64.06 -28.98 8.77
N ASN A 951 -63.56 -30.22 8.74
CA ASN A 951 -63.90 -31.19 7.69
C ASN A 951 -65.33 -31.75 7.80
N ILE A 952 -65.97 -31.70 8.98
CA ILE A 952 -67.31 -32.23 9.19
C ILE A 952 -68.40 -31.15 9.23
N GLU A 953 -68.03 -29.89 9.39
CA GLU A 953 -68.97 -28.76 9.37
C GLU A 953 -69.60 -28.57 7.98
N LYS A 954 -70.95 -28.59 7.93
CA LYS A 954 -71.72 -28.33 6.71
C LYS A 954 -72.55 -27.06 6.89
N GLY A 955 -72.04 -25.93 6.42
CA GLY A 955 -72.76 -24.65 6.43
C GLY A 955 -72.19 -23.64 7.42
N SER A 956 -72.87 -23.44 8.56
CA SER A 956 -72.47 -22.42 9.55
C SER A 956 -71.24 -22.89 10.34
N ARG A 957 -70.13 -22.16 10.23
CA ARG A 957 -68.91 -22.45 10.99
C ARG A 957 -69.07 -22.03 12.44
N VAL A 958 -68.87 -22.96 13.36
CA VAL A 958 -68.80 -22.68 14.79
C VAL A 958 -67.49 -21.92 15.07
N PRO A 959 -67.53 -20.78 15.77
CA PRO A 959 -66.31 -20.07 16.17
C PRO A 959 -65.45 -20.97 17.08
N ILE A 960 -64.20 -21.21 16.66
CA ILE A 960 -63.19 -21.91 17.47
C ILE A 960 -62.16 -20.88 17.90
N ILE A 961 -62.03 -20.68 19.21
CA ILE A 961 -61.16 -19.71 19.84
C ILE A 961 -59.95 -20.45 20.40
N ALA A 962 -58.76 -20.15 19.88
CA ALA A 962 -57.52 -20.75 20.33
C ALA A 962 -57.18 -20.27 21.76
N LEU A 963 -56.86 -21.18 22.67
CA LEU A 963 -56.24 -20.84 23.94
C LEU A 963 -54.73 -21.02 23.78
N THR A 964 -53.97 -19.93 23.78
CA THR A 964 -52.53 -19.96 23.46
C THR A 964 -51.69 -19.45 24.63
N ALA A 965 -50.46 -19.93 24.77
CA ALA A 965 -49.52 -19.43 25.79
C ALA A 965 -48.81 -18.12 25.42
N GLY A 966 -49.04 -17.59 24.21
CA GLY A 966 -48.28 -16.48 23.64
C GLY A 966 -49.13 -15.49 22.84
N VAL A 967 -48.74 -14.21 22.93
CA VAL A 967 -49.27 -13.09 22.13
C VAL A 967 -48.46 -12.91 20.83
N LEU A 968 -47.53 -13.83 20.54
CA LEU A 968 -46.66 -13.75 19.37
C LEU A 968 -47.47 -13.94 18.08
N LYS A 969 -47.19 -13.09 17.09
CA LYS A 969 -47.85 -13.07 15.78
C LYS A 969 -47.83 -14.44 15.09
N GLU A 970 -46.75 -15.21 15.25
CA GLU A 970 -46.60 -16.54 14.66
C GLU A 970 -47.59 -17.58 15.20
N ASP A 971 -47.90 -17.56 16.50
CA ASP A 971 -48.86 -18.50 17.09
C ASP A 971 -50.29 -18.16 16.65
N ARG A 972 -50.59 -16.85 16.54
CA ARG A 972 -51.85 -16.37 15.98
C ARG A 972 -52.01 -16.78 14.51
N ASP A 973 -50.99 -16.57 13.69
CA ASP A 973 -51.02 -16.87 12.27
C ASP A 973 -51.21 -18.38 12.03
N LYS A 974 -50.52 -19.24 12.80
CA LYS A 974 -50.72 -20.70 12.78
C LYS A 974 -52.12 -21.13 13.19
N SER A 975 -52.70 -20.50 14.23
CA SER A 975 -54.09 -20.75 14.63
C SER A 975 -55.10 -20.39 13.55
N LEU A 976 -54.91 -19.25 12.88
CA LEU A 976 -55.78 -18.83 11.79
C LEU A 976 -55.63 -19.75 10.56
N GLU A 977 -54.40 -20.13 10.20
CA GLU A 977 -54.13 -21.09 9.11
C GLU A 977 -54.76 -22.47 9.36
N ALA A 978 -54.76 -22.94 10.61
CA ALA A 978 -55.42 -24.17 11.02
C ALA A 978 -56.95 -24.09 10.99
N GLY A 979 -57.53 -22.91 10.79
CA GLY A 979 -58.97 -22.68 10.67
C GLY A 979 -59.67 -22.22 11.95
N MET A 980 -58.92 -21.78 12.98
CA MET A 980 -59.48 -21.13 14.17
C MET A 980 -59.92 -19.69 13.82
N ASN A 981 -60.83 -19.12 14.60
CA ASN A 981 -61.47 -17.83 14.32
C ASN A 981 -60.86 -16.67 15.10
N ASP A 982 -60.41 -16.94 16.33
CA ASP A 982 -59.81 -15.96 17.22
C ASP A 982 -58.90 -16.67 18.22
N PHE A 983 -58.30 -15.90 19.13
CA PHE A 983 -57.47 -16.43 20.19
C PHE A 983 -57.68 -15.69 21.51
N VAL A 984 -57.43 -16.39 22.61
CA VAL A 984 -57.32 -15.85 23.96
C VAL A 984 -55.99 -16.32 24.52
N ALA A 985 -55.15 -15.35 24.89
CA ALA A 985 -53.86 -15.65 25.50
C ALA A 985 -54.06 -16.10 26.97
N LYS A 986 -53.29 -17.11 27.38
CA LYS A 986 -53.12 -17.54 28.77
C LYS A 986 -52.11 -16.59 29.43
N PRO A 987 -52.38 -16.00 30.62
CA PRO A 987 -53.50 -16.27 31.53
C PRO A 987 -54.83 -15.67 31.09
N PHE A 988 -55.91 -16.41 31.39
CA PHE A 988 -57.28 -15.96 31.10
C PHE A 988 -57.66 -14.78 31.99
N VAL A 989 -58.17 -13.73 31.36
CA VAL A 989 -58.67 -12.52 32.01
C VAL A 989 -60.14 -12.38 31.60
N ILE A 990 -61.03 -12.14 32.57
CA ILE A 990 -62.49 -12.13 32.36
C ILE A 990 -62.87 -11.16 31.24
N GLU A 991 -62.26 -9.98 31.20
CA GLU A 991 -62.49 -8.94 30.20
C GLU A 991 -62.16 -9.41 28.78
N THR A 992 -61.14 -10.27 28.62
CA THR A 992 -60.74 -10.79 27.29
C THR A 992 -61.73 -11.84 26.80
N ILE A 993 -62.21 -12.70 27.70
CA ILE A 993 -63.26 -13.68 27.38
C ILE A 993 -64.56 -12.94 27.06
N GLU A 994 -64.92 -11.91 27.82
CA GLU A 994 -66.10 -11.08 27.57
C GLU A 994 -66.06 -10.46 26.16
N GLN A 995 -64.94 -9.87 25.76
CA GLN A 995 -64.78 -9.31 24.41
C GLN A 995 -64.95 -10.36 23.29
N VAL A 996 -64.41 -11.57 23.47
CA VAL A 996 -64.56 -12.67 22.49
C VAL A 996 -66.02 -13.13 22.41
N LEU A 997 -66.70 -13.26 23.55
CA LEU A 997 -68.11 -13.61 23.59
C LEU A 997 -68.96 -12.52 22.92
N GLU A 998 -68.70 -11.24 23.19
CA GLU A 998 -69.39 -10.13 22.51
C GLU A 998 -69.20 -10.20 20.99
N LYS A 999 -67.96 -10.40 20.54
CA LYS A 999 -67.63 -10.44 19.11
C LYS A 999 -68.28 -11.60 18.37
N TRP A 1000 -68.27 -12.80 18.93
CA TRP A 1000 -68.66 -14.02 18.21
C TRP A 1000 -70.08 -14.50 18.50
N LEU A 1001 -70.67 -14.14 19.64
CA LEU A 1001 -72.06 -14.49 19.97
C LEU A 1001 -73.07 -13.35 19.70
N ILE A 1002 -72.66 -12.07 19.69
CA ILE A 1002 -73.59 -10.92 19.49
C ILE A 1002 -73.64 -10.47 18.02
N THR A 1003 -72.48 -10.32 17.37
CA THR A 1003 -72.41 -9.92 15.95
C THR A 1003 -72.42 -11.13 15.04
N LYS A 1004 -73.59 -11.58 14.56
CA LYS A 1004 -73.64 -12.45 13.37
C LYS A 1004 -72.94 -11.72 12.21
N PRO A 1005 -71.79 -12.20 11.70
CA PRO A 1005 -71.14 -11.55 10.57
C PRO A 1005 -72.03 -11.69 9.33
N LYS A 1006 -72.34 -10.58 8.67
CA LYS A 1006 -72.91 -10.61 7.32
C LYS A 1006 -71.99 -11.40 6.40
N ASN A 1007 -72.55 -12.35 5.66
CA ASN A 1007 -71.93 -13.11 4.57
C ASN A 1007 -70.84 -12.31 3.83
N PHE A 1008 -69.56 -12.67 4.04
CA PHE A 1008 -68.49 -12.30 3.12
C PHE A 1008 -68.33 -13.43 2.10
N ASN A 1009 -68.95 -13.26 0.93
CA ASN A 1009 -68.50 -13.93 -0.29
C ASN A 1009 -67.15 -13.34 -0.65
N LEU A 1010 -66.08 -14.12 -0.52
CA LEU A 1010 -64.78 -13.81 -1.09
C LEU A 1010 -64.38 -14.99 -1.97
N ASN A 1011 -64.59 -14.81 -3.28
CA ASN A 1011 -63.86 -15.54 -4.31
C ASN A 1011 -62.37 -15.28 -4.10
N TRP A 1012 -61.58 -16.33 -3.96
CA TRP A 1012 -60.14 -16.29 -4.12
C TRP A 1012 -59.76 -17.30 -5.20
N ASP A 1013 -59.58 -16.80 -6.42
CA ASP A 1013 -58.59 -17.36 -7.32
C ASP A 1013 -57.24 -16.76 -6.90
N ILE A 1014 -56.37 -17.60 -6.33
CA ILE A 1014 -54.90 -17.74 -6.53
C ILE A 1014 -54.44 -18.90 -5.64
#